data_AF-A0A3D3JTT5-F1
#
_entry.id   AF-A0A3D3JTT5-F1
#
_cell.length_a   1.000
_cell.length_b   1.000
_cell.length_c   1.000
_cell.angle_alpha   90.00
_cell.angle_beta   90.00
_cell.angle_gamma   90.00
#
_symmetry.space_group_name_H-M   'P 1'
#
loop_
_entity.id
_entity.type
_entity.pdbx_description
1 polymer ?
#
loop_
_entity_poly.entity_id
_entity_poly.type
_entity_poly.pdbx_seq_one_letter_code
_entity_poly.pdbx_strand_id
1 'polypeptide(L)'
;MQLFSQHVCSGVLTPAALRNPKHQANGISLRPRPINDAESVIEAFWDPTLSELDTYTFEPVDGTGAAASQNWCWVDFSWHDSMPGTPIFTMWRDVDISLTGYDAMRIRCALPGSVVVTLAATIDGSEQTVLERVRGQDKKWEFTGPITGQTLQRIRFTCDAIDGGIGSATVQYINLVNLQIERIRQSRPPAYTADWPEFLLPADRPIDARPSIGLLFDEPELESIRTKARHPGFRWMIERICTQAHSYIGSEPEQFIMTSGATTNRHHRAHEIERGESDPANIVVTCGFVGLLENDPQLLRLAARAMLSIAHAEYWDECFQEHFPGSTFSHRAFSAFDNCYALALGLDWAGAALTDAGRKIVMDAISKKGLTLINRDFLECEYIYHCNQAACFAQGRIAALLALRSTFPRADSWLDQAEGELLESIDLVFNATDDHGGHEGPGYTSATIVRALYALVMLARYRGKSLAEMTPRAMIGCTDFCFMFLSTVESAGEILPYGDSAGTYGLDLAALMSVACDDPRWERLRQAMLHEQAIPYASGNATVDGLHTLILTDPPTADGAVDLPHFCLLPSTGIVASCRPTAHGPVRCQLFGAAAGGGHLHQDKGSFILEIFHEAVCIDRGKLGGSHPGERVLVEAHMHNVLSPAKTGDRHEAQHMHPHQPILPTGHGDETIFDASIDTTSVWIGLPFRKHIRRIYSPEPSLFFVDDAVSFEHARGATFHLHTRLPIKSDDGRFVIGGGQADLIVTPAWDVSAAEHGPDFIDGNERPVNHLAMTSVPGTDYRLVTVLEVVPAGTASTWTIDCSQHEVIVARRGECEHRYRTE
;
A
#
# COMPACT_ATOMS: atom_id res chain seq x y z
N MET A 1 -5.90 24.71 -8.55
CA MET A 1 -5.58 23.40 -9.14
C MET A 1 -4.08 23.06 -9.20
N GLN A 2 -3.14 24.03 -9.18
CA GLN A 2 -1.69 23.77 -9.35
C GLN A 2 -0.78 23.90 -8.10
N LEU A 3 -1.31 24.25 -6.92
CA LEU A 3 -0.48 24.61 -5.75
C LEU A 3 -0.67 23.76 -4.49
N PHE A 4 -1.63 22.81 -4.45
CA PHE A 4 -1.96 22.08 -3.21
C PHE A 4 -1.68 20.57 -3.24
N SER A 5 -1.51 19.91 -4.40
CA SER A 5 -1.04 18.51 -4.42
C SER A 5 0.46 18.37 -4.13
N GLN A 6 1.20 19.48 -4.15
CA GLN A 6 2.66 19.50 -3.95
C GLN A 6 3.12 19.35 -2.50
N HIS A 7 2.23 19.32 -1.50
CA HIS A 7 2.66 19.35 -0.08
C HIS A 7 2.34 18.11 0.74
N VAL A 8 1.69 17.10 0.16
CA VAL A 8 1.30 15.89 0.93
C VAL A 8 1.92 14.59 0.42
N CYS A 9 2.44 14.52 -0.82
CA CYS A 9 3.03 13.25 -1.34
C CYS A 9 4.45 13.32 -1.90
N SER A 10 5.09 14.49 -2.03
CA SER A 10 6.50 14.55 -2.45
C SER A 10 7.19 15.84 -1.99
N GLY A 11 7.69 15.85 -0.76
CA GLY A 11 8.60 16.88 -0.27
C GLY A 11 10.00 16.77 -0.87
N VAL A 12 10.15 16.82 -2.21
CA VAL A 12 11.46 17.10 -2.82
C VAL A 12 11.61 18.62 -2.85
N LEU A 13 12.13 19.18 -1.76
CA LEU A 13 12.55 20.57 -1.71
C LEU A 13 13.80 20.72 -2.59
N THR A 14 13.65 21.33 -3.77
CA THR A 14 14.81 21.81 -4.54
C THR A 14 15.63 22.80 -3.68
N PRO A 15 16.98 22.82 -3.75
CA PRO A 15 17.84 23.62 -2.86
C PRO A 15 17.66 25.15 -2.91
N ALA A 16 16.77 25.69 -3.74
CA ALA A 16 16.73 27.12 -4.08
C ALA A 16 15.59 27.93 -3.43
N ALA A 17 14.74 27.35 -2.58
CA ALA A 17 13.60 28.09 -1.99
C ALA A 17 13.46 28.02 -0.45
N LEU A 18 14.51 27.59 0.28
CA LEU A 18 14.56 27.69 1.73
C LEU A 18 15.65 28.67 2.18
N ARG A 19 15.30 29.95 2.15
CA ARG A 19 15.78 30.89 3.17
C ARG A 19 14.59 31.33 3.98
N ASN A 20 14.04 30.41 4.77
CA ASN A 20 13.19 30.79 5.88
C ASN A 20 14.10 31.45 6.92
N PRO A 21 13.89 32.71 7.32
CA PRO A 21 14.73 33.40 8.28
C PRO A 21 14.36 32.93 9.70
N LYS A 22 14.47 31.63 9.97
CA LYS A 22 14.47 31.11 11.34
C LYS A 22 15.95 30.96 11.74
N HIS A 23 16.34 31.73 12.75
CA HIS A 23 17.63 31.66 13.45
C HIS A 23 18.82 32.39 12.82
N GLN A 24 18.78 33.72 12.90
CA GLN A 24 19.94 34.45 13.41
C GLN A 24 19.73 34.72 14.91
N ALA A 25 20.71 34.31 15.71
CA ALA A 25 20.96 34.73 17.09
C ALA A 25 19.88 34.41 18.15
N ASN A 26 20.08 33.32 18.89
CA ASN A 26 20.18 33.25 20.36
C ASN A 26 19.85 31.83 20.83
N GLY A 27 20.64 31.31 21.77
CA GLY A 27 20.43 29.99 22.39
C GLY A 27 19.06 29.90 23.04
N ILE A 28 18.10 29.31 22.32
CA ILE A 28 16.81 28.95 22.87
C ILE A 28 16.99 27.55 23.47
N SER A 29 16.99 27.48 24.80
CA SER A 29 16.84 26.22 25.52
C SER A 29 15.59 25.50 24.99
N LEU A 30 15.81 24.36 24.35
CA LEU A 30 14.74 23.48 23.89
C LEU A 30 14.14 22.83 25.14
N ARG A 31 12.84 23.07 25.39
CA ARG A 31 12.13 22.40 26.47
C ARG A 31 11.56 21.08 25.94
N PRO A 32 11.83 19.93 26.60
CA PRO A 32 11.11 18.71 26.32
C PRO A 32 9.61 18.95 26.41
N ARG A 33 8.85 18.48 25.40
CA ARG A 33 7.40 18.67 25.37
C ARG A 33 6.72 17.40 25.88
N PRO A 34 6.04 17.44 27.04
CA PRO A 34 5.45 16.26 27.64
C PRO A 34 4.30 15.71 26.80
N ILE A 35 4.27 14.38 26.66
CA ILE A 35 3.14 13.64 26.08
C ILE A 35 2.37 12.89 27.16
N ASN A 36 3.01 12.60 28.29
CA ASN A 36 2.42 12.11 29.51
C ASN A 36 3.35 12.44 30.70
N ASP A 37 3.05 11.91 31.89
CA ASP A 37 3.85 12.09 33.11
C ASP A 37 5.19 11.34 33.12
N ALA A 38 5.41 10.37 32.21
CA ALA A 38 6.65 9.63 32.08
C ALA A 38 7.53 10.10 30.91
N GLU A 39 6.97 10.79 29.91
CA GLU A 39 7.62 10.95 28.61
C GLU A 39 7.49 12.35 28.04
N SER A 40 8.57 12.80 27.40
CA SER A 40 8.60 14.04 26.62
C SER A 40 9.31 13.86 25.29
N VAL A 41 8.79 14.48 24.24
CA VAL A 41 9.43 14.51 22.91
C VAL A 41 10.48 15.63 22.87
N ILE A 42 11.63 15.33 22.26
CA ILE A 42 12.68 16.31 21.97
C ILE A 42 12.96 16.46 20.47
N GLU A 43 12.61 15.46 19.65
CA GLU A 43 12.53 15.56 18.18
C GLU A 43 11.18 15.09 17.67
N ALA A 44 10.48 15.93 16.91
CA ALA A 44 9.21 15.62 16.28
C ALA A 44 9.34 15.45 14.77
N PHE A 45 10.18 14.50 14.33
CA PHE A 45 10.45 14.23 12.91
C PHE A 45 9.21 13.88 12.08
N TRP A 46 8.09 13.53 12.74
CA TRP A 46 6.82 13.25 12.07
C TRP A 46 6.06 14.49 11.59
N ASP A 47 6.37 15.68 12.08
CA ASP A 47 5.68 16.90 11.67
C ASP A 47 6.69 17.87 11.04
N PRO A 48 6.64 18.13 9.72
CA PRO A 48 7.53 19.08 9.06
C PRO A 48 7.56 20.48 9.66
N THR A 49 6.49 20.90 10.34
CA THR A 49 6.41 22.21 11.02
C THR A 49 7.21 22.23 12.33
N LEU A 50 7.37 21.08 12.98
CA LEU A 50 8.04 20.92 14.27
C LEU A 50 9.41 20.24 14.17
N SER A 51 9.68 19.56 13.06
CA SER A 51 10.95 18.89 12.80
C SER A 51 12.08 19.90 12.70
N GLU A 52 13.17 19.61 13.38
CA GLU A 52 14.41 20.41 13.38
C GLU A 52 15.51 19.72 12.56
N LEU A 53 15.14 18.90 11.55
CA LEU A 53 16.10 18.17 10.71
C LEU A 53 17.16 19.10 10.10
N ASP A 54 16.78 20.31 9.71
CA ASP A 54 17.68 21.32 9.13
C ASP A 54 18.74 21.85 10.11
N THR A 55 18.59 21.59 11.42
CA THR A 55 19.58 21.89 12.45
C THR A 55 20.62 20.78 12.65
N TYR A 56 20.42 19.62 12.01
CA TYR A 56 21.39 18.53 12.05
C TYR A 56 22.48 18.71 11.00
N THR A 57 23.72 18.47 11.40
CA THR A 57 24.79 18.14 10.46
C THR A 57 24.61 16.69 10.03
N PHE A 58 24.57 16.43 8.72
CA PHE A 58 24.52 15.10 8.14
C PHE A 58 25.79 14.85 7.33
N GLU A 59 26.55 13.82 7.72
CA GLU A 59 27.79 13.39 7.07
C GLU A 59 27.61 11.98 6.48
N PRO A 60 27.35 11.88 5.17
CA PRO A 60 27.38 10.59 4.48
C PRO A 60 28.83 10.11 4.30
N VAL A 61 29.03 8.80 4.25
CA VAL A 61 30.31 8.22 3.83
C VAL A 61 30.41 8.23 2.31
N ASP A 62 31.54 8.70 1.77
CA ASP A 62 31.81 8.73 0.33
C ASP A 62 31.57 7.35 -0.32
N GLY A 63 30.92 7.31 -1.49
CA GLY A 63 30.61 6.07 -2.20
C GLY A 63 29.25 5.46 -1.82
N THR A 64 28.67 5.80 -0.67
CA THR A 64 27.40 5.20 -0.22
C THR A 64 26.17 5.81 -0.88
N GLY A 65 26.29 7.04 -1.36
CA GLY A 65 25.16 7.83 -1.85
C GLY A 65 24.13 8.14 -0.76
N ALA A 66 24.52 8.10 0.52
CA ALA A 66 23.61 8.32 1.63
C ALA A 66 22.99 9.73 1.65
N ALA A 67 21.70 9.82 1.93
CA ALA A 67 20.96 11.07 2.00
C ALA A 67 19.88 11.02 3.09
N ALA A 68 19.58 12.19 3.68
CA ALA A 68 18.48 12.40 4.61
C ALA A 68 17.49 13.42 4.04
N SER A 69 16.19 13.18 4.21
CA SER A 69 15.14 14.09 3.75
C SER A 69 13.93 14.07 4.66
N GLN A 70 13.29 15.23 4.83
CA GLN A 70 12.03 15.36 5.57
C GLN A 70 10.86 14.88 4.72
N ASN A 71 10.05 13.97 5.25
CA ASN A 71 8.77 13.54 4.69
C ASN A 71 7.60 14.07 5.54
N TRP A 72 6.36 13.84 5.15
CA TRP A 72 5.17 14.36 5.85
C TRP A 72 4.92 13.73 7.22
N CYS A 73 5.49 12.54 7.50
CA CYS A 73 5.25 11.78 8.73
C CYS A 73 6.50 11.13 9.37
N TRP A 74 7.70 11.45 8.86
CA TRP A 74 9.01 11.01 9.36
C TRP A 74 10.16 11.69 8.61
N VAL A 75 11.40 11.42 9.03
CA VAL A 75 12.61 11.63 8.22
C VAL A 75 13.00 10.33 7.53
N ASP A 76 13.27 10.40 6.23
CA ASP A 76 13.78 9.31 5.40
C ASP A 76 15.30 9.37 5.33
N PHE A 77 15.94 8.21 5.49
CA PHE A 77 17.34 7.96 5.15
C PHE A 77 17.39 6.94 4.02
N SER A 78 18.22 7.17 3.01
CA SER A 78 18.46 6.22 1.91
C SER A 78 19.93 6.17 1.56
N TRP A 79 20.43 5.03 1.12
CA TRP A 79 21.78 4.84 0.59
C TRP A 79 21.71 3.85 -0.58
N HIS A 80 22.61 3.99 -1.55
CA HIS A 80 22.62 3.19 -2.78
C HIS A 80 23.78 2.20 -2.85
N ASP A 81 24.72 2.31 -1.93
CA ASP A 81 25.76 1.31 -1.72
C ASP A 81 26.23 1.33 -0.26
N SER A 82 26.77 0.23 0.20
CA SER A 82 27.43 0.12 1.50
C SER A 82 28.31 -1.12 1.55
N MET A 83 29.36 -1.08 2.37
CA MET A 83 30.26 -2.22 2.56
C MET A 83 30.03 -2.85 3.94
N PRO A 84 30.03 -4.19 4.06
CA PRO A 84 29.87 -4.87 5.34
C PRO A 84 30.83 -4.34 6.41
N GLY A 85 30.28 -3.96 7.57
CA GLY A 85 31.04 -3.46 8.72
C GLY A 85 31.52 -2.01 8.62
N THR A 86 31.07 -1.25 7.62
CA THR A 86 31.45 0.17 7.44
C THR A 86 30.33 1.14 7.80
N PRO A 87 30.64 2.37 8.23
CA PRO A 87 29.64 3.40 8.43
C PRO A 87 28.98 3.80 7.11
N ILE A 88 27.67 4.05 7.15
CA ILE A 88 26.89 4.57 6.03
C ILE A 88 26.78 6.10 6.15
N PHE A 89 26.38 6.58 7.32
CA PHE A 89 26.32 8.00 7.64
C PHE A 89 26.39 8.25 9.15
N THR A 90 26.75 9.48 9.52
CA THR A 90 26.58 10.03 10.87
C THR A 90 25.81 11.34 10.79
N MET A 91 24.90 11.57 11.72
CA MET A 91 24.26 12.88 11.89
C MET A 91 24.27 13.31 13.35
N TRP A 92 24.34 14.61 13.60
CA TRP A 92 24.27 15.14 14.95
C TRP A 92 23.75 16.56 14.99
N ARG A 93 23.30 16.98 16.17
CA ARG A 93 23.03 18.38 16.47
C ARG A 93 23.40 18.72 17.90
N ASP A 94 23.74 19.98 18.12
CA ASP A 94 23.95 20.54 19.45
C ASP A 94 22.63 21.06 20.01
N VAL A 95 22.40 20.82 21.30
CA VAL A 95 21.16 21.15 22.02
C VAL A 95 21.46 21.68 23.42
N ASP A 96 20.46 22.24 24.10
CA ASP A 96 20.54 22.60 25.52
C ASP A 96 19.20 22.23 26.18
N ILE A 97 19.13 20.98 26.65
CA ILE A 97 17.90 20.35 27.13
C ILE A 97 18.12 19.82 28.55
N SER A 98 17.25 20.20 29.49
CA SER A 98 17.27 19.63 30.84
C SER A 98 16.74 18.19 30.85
N LEU A 99 17.48 17.31 31.49
CA LEU A 99 17.12 15.90 31.74
C LEU A 99 16.41 15.69 33.07
N THR A 100 16.06 16.77 33.79
CA THR A 100 15.42 16.68 35.11
C THR A 100 14.16 15.82 35.04
N GLY A 101 14.16 14.69 35.75
CA GLY A 101 13.03 13.77 35.82
C GLY A 101 13.06 12.64 34.80
N TYR A 102 14.09 12.52 33.95
CA TYR A 102 14.24 11.46 32.95
C TYR A 102 15.53 10.67 33.18
N ASP A 103 15.49 9.36 32.93
CA ASP A 103 16.60 8.42 33.12
C ASP A 103 16.88 7.55 31.88
N ALA A 104 16.13 7.76 30.80
CA ALA A 104 16.35 7.11 29.51
C ALA A 104 16.04 8.03 28.33
N MET A 105 16.61 7.69 27.17
CA MET A 105 16.26 8.26 25.87
C MET A 105 15.78 7.15 24.92
N ARG A 106 14.78 7.46 24.11
CA ARG A 106 14.10 6.54 23.20
C ARG A 106 14.04 7.12 21.80
N ILE A 107 14.30 6.29 20.79
CA ILE A 107 14.14 6.63 19.38
C ILE A 107 13.12 5.69 18.74
N ARG A 108 12.22 6.24 17.90
CA ARG A 108 11.35 5.43 17.05
C ARG A 108 11.81 5.49 15.60
N CYS A 109 12.10 4.33 15.04
CA CYS A 109 12.60 4.20 13.67
C CYS A 109 12.21 2.86 13.03
N ALA A 110 12.18 2.83 11.69
CA ALA A 110 12.21 1.59 10.91
C ALA A 110 13.65 1.39 10.39
N LEU A 111 14.29 0.31 10.82
CA LEU A 111 15.67 -0.01 10.46
C LEU A 111 15.73 -1.39 9.82
N PRO A 112 16.41 -1.54 8.67
CA PRO A 112 16.55 -2.85 8.04
C PRO A 112 17.47 -3.76 8.86
N GLY A 113 17.22 -5.07 8.81
CA GLY A 113 18.04 -6.07 9.48
C GLY A 113 19.49 -6.12 9.01
N SER A 114 19.81 -5.45 7.89
CA SER A 114 21.14 -5.30 7.30
C SER A 114 21.98 -4.16 7.90
N VAL A 115 21.46 -3.39 8.88
CA VAL A 115 22.21 -2.31 9.53
C VAL A 115 22.18 -2.38 11.05
N VAL A 116 23.14 -1.72 11.68
CA VAL A 116 23.10 -1.35 13.10
C VAL A 116 23.09 0.15 13.28
N VAL A 117 22.49 0.61 14.37
CA VAL A 117 22.46 2.02 14.76
C VAL A 117 23.11 2.21 16.12
N THR A 118 23.92 3.27 16.22
CA THR A 118 24.45 3.78 17.49
C THR A 118 23.86 5.16 17.77
N LEU A 119 23.26 5.33 18.94
CA LEU A 119 22.78 6.61 19.46
C LEU A 119 23.67 7.03 20.62
N ALA A 120 24.35 8.17 20.50
CA ALA A 120 25.18 8.75 21.53
C ALA A 120 24.64 10.14 21.93
N ALA A 121 24.86 10.50 23.20
CA ALA A 121 24.44 11.76 23.77
C ALA A 121 25.61 12.40 24.54
N THR A 122 25.92 13.67 24.30
CA THR A 122 26.81 14.43 25.19
C THR A 122 25.98 15.01 26.32
N ILE A 123 26.24 14.57 27.56
CA ILE A 123 25.52 14.97 28.77
C ILE A 123 26.54 15.51 29.77
N ASP A 124 26.30 16.71 30.28
CA ASP A 124 27.19 17.40 31.23
C ASP A 124 28.67 17.41 30.78
N GLY A 125 28.90 17.57 29.47
CA GLY A 125 30.22 17.61 28.83
C GLY A 125 30.84 16.24 28.51
N SER A 126 30.18 15.13 28.85
CA SER A 126 30.69 13.77 28.61
C SER A 126 29.81 13.00 27.61
N GLU A 127 30.41 12.33 26.63
CA GLU A 127 29.66 11.46 25.71
C GLU A 127 29.26 10.15 26.40
N GLN A 128 27.97 9.79 26.27
CA GLN A 128 27.37 8.55 26.75
C GLN A 128 26.77 7.82 25.56
N THR A 129 27.06 6.53 25.43
CA THR A 129 26.38 5.66 24.47
C THR A 129 25.02 5.27 25.04
N VAL A 130 23.95 5.68 24.36
CA VAL A 130 22.57 5.37 24.75
C VAL A 130 22.14 4.05 24.14
N LEU A 131 22.35 3.90 22.83
CA LEU A 131 22.14 2.66 22.10
C LEU A 131 23.45 2.26 21.44
N GLU A 132 23.93 1.06 21.72
CA GLU A 132 25.17 0.54 21.15
C GLU A 132 24.85 -0.48 20.06
N ARG A 133 25.12 -0.10 18.80
CA ARG A 133 25.04 -1.00 17.63
C ARG A 133 23.79 -1.89 17.61
N VAL A 134 22.62 -1.27 17.82
CA VAL A 134 21.34 -1.98 17.81
C VAL A 134 20.98 -2.36 16.39
N ARG A 135 20.77 -3.66 16.14
CA ARG A 135 20.37 -4.19 14.85
C ARG A 135 18.92 -3.83 14.52
N GLY A 136 18.67 -3.48 13.25
CA GLY A 136 17.30 -3.28 12.75
C GLY A 136 16.44 -4.55 12.82
N GLN A 137 15.13 -4.37 12.76
CA GLN A 137 14.15 -5.46 12.90
C GLN A 137 13.20 -5.58 11.69
N ASP A 138 13.53 -4.92 10.57
CA ASP A 138 12.70 -4.88 9.36
C ASP A 138 11.25 -4.38 9.59
N LYS A 139 11.08 -3.63 10.68
CA LYS A 139 9.81 -3.02 11.10
C LYS A 139 10.05 -1.72 11.86
N LYS A 140 9.00 -0.93 12.03
CA LYS A 140 8.99 0.22 12.95
C LYS A 140 9.06 -0.27 14.40
N TRP A 141 10.01 0.26 15.16
CA TRP A 141 10.18 -0.10 16.56
C TRP A 141 10.68 1.07 17.41
N GLU A 142 10.53 0.95 18.74
CA GLU A 142 11.10 1.89 19.71
C GLU A 142 12.32 1.26 20.40
N PHE A 143 13.46 1.94 20.33
CA PHE A 143 14.68 1.52 20.99
C PHE A 143 14.99 2.47 22.14
N THR A 144 15.21 1.93 23.35
CA THR A 144 15.37 2.71 24.58
C THR A 144 16.70 2.39 25.24
N GLY A 145 17.43 3.41 25.65
CA GLY A 145 18.70 3.27 26.36
C GLY A 145 18.82 4.23 27.56
N PRO A 146 19.60 3.86 28.58
CA PRO A 146 19.74 4.66 29.80
C PRO A 146 20.58 5.93 29.55
N ILE A 147 20.31 6.97 30.34
CA ILE A 147 21.11 8.20 30.39
C ILE A 147 21.29 8.64 31.85
N THR A 148 22.39 9.34 32.14
CA THR A 148 22.64 9.90 33.48
C THR A 148 23.19 11.32 33.40
N GLY A 149 22.73 12.22 34.26
CA GLY A 149 23.18 13.62 34.28
C GLY A 149 22.01 14.61 34.25
N GLN A 150 22.31 15.88 33.99
CA GLN A 150 21.34 16.97 34.12
C GLN A 150 21.05 17.70 32.82
N THR A 151 22.03 17.85 31.93
CA THR A 151 21.91 18.66 30.72
C THR A 151 22.39 17.89 29.50
N LEU A 152 21.49 17.64 28.55
CA LEU A 152 21.81 17.11 27.23
C LEU A 152 22.29 18.25 26.32
N GLN A 153 23.46 18.04 25.73
CA GLN A 153 24.22 19.04 24.96
C GLN A 153 24.39 18.68 23.49
N ARG A 154 24.35 17.38 23.14
CA ARG A 154 24.44 16.90 21.76
C ARG A 154 23.74 15.56 21.62
N ILE A 155 23.11 15.35 20.47
CA ILE A 155 22.57 14.06 20.03
C ILE A 155 23.35 13.64 18.78
N ARG A 156 23.88 12.42 18.75
CA ARG A 156 24.61 11.83 17.62
C ARG A 156 24.02 10.48 17.25
N PHE A 157 23.67 10.32 15.98
CA PHE A 157 23.12 9.09 15.40
C PHE A 157 24.05 8.61 14.30
N THR A 158 24.52 7.36 14.39
CA THR A 158 25.40 6.73 13.40
C THR A 158 24.75 5.44 12.91
N CYS A 159 24.74 5.22 11.60
CA CYS A 159 24.26 4.00 10.96
C CYS A 159 25.44 3.27 10.30
N ASP A 160 25.64 2.00 10.65
CA ASP A 160 26.67 1.13 10.06
C ASP A 160 26.02 -0.05 9.35
N ALA A 161 26.60 -0.45 8.22
CA ALA A 161 26.21 -1.64 7.48
C ALA A 161 26.66 -2.92 8.21
N ILE A 162 25.76 -3.89 8.33
CA ILE A 162 26.08 -5.30 8.62
C ILE A 162 26.37 -6.00 7.30
N ASP A 163 25.43 -5.88 6.37
CA ASP A 163 25.49 -6.41 5.02
C ASP A 163 25.68 -5.25 4.03
N GLY A 164 26.30 -5.51 2.88
CA GLY A 164 26.51 -4.49 1.86
C GLY A 164 25.28 -4.28 0.98
N GLY A 165 25.31 -3.18 0.22
CA GLY A 165 24.30 -2.86 -0.79
C GLY A 165 23.34 -1.73 -0.40
N ILE A 166 22.23 -1.67 -1.13
CA ILE A 166 21.21 -0.62 -1.07
C ILE A 166 20.30 -0.75 0.16
N GLY A 167 19.78 0.37 0.65
CA GLY A 167 18.77 0.34 1.70
C GLY A 167 18.21 1.71 2.09
N SER A 168 17.25 1.68 3.00
CA SER A 168 16.65 2.87 3.57
C SER A 168 16.21 2.65 5.01
N ALA A 169 16.03 3.74 5.75
CA ALA A 169 15.54 3.76 7.11
C ALA A 169 14.61 4.97 7.32
N THR A 170 13.73 4.91 8.32
CA THR A 170 12.90 6.06 8.70
C THR A 170 13.02 6.35 10.18
N VAL A 171 12.94 7.61 10.58
CA VAL A 171 12.92 8.03 12.00
C VAL A 171 11.73 8.95 12.23
N GLN A 172 10.89 8.61 13.22
CA GLN A 172 9.67 9.35 13.54
C GLN A 172 9.87 10.34 14.71
N TYR A 173 10.59 9.95 15.76
CA TYR A 173 10.84 10.82 16.91
C TYR A 173 11.98 10.35 17.81
N ILE A 174 12.44 11.27 18.65
CA ILE A 174 13.31 10.99 19.81
C ILE A 174 12.67 11.60 21.07
N ASN A 175 12.57 10.80 22.13
CA ASN A 175 11.92 11.15 23.39
C ASN A 175 12.84 10.90 24.59
N LEU A 176 12.59 11.63 25.67
CA LEU A 176 13.11 11.37 27.01
C LEU A 176 12.05 10.59 27.81
N VAL A 177 12.50 9.64 28.64
CA VAL A 177 11.64 8.69 29.36
C VAL A 177 12.06 8.60 30.83
N ASN A 178 11.07 8.54 31.72
CA ASN A 178 11.21 8.11 33.10
C ASN A 178 10.74 6.65 33.22
N LEU A 179 11.68 5.71 33.29
CA LEU A 179 11.39 4.28 33.25
C LEU A 179 10.53 3.81 34.44
N GLN A 180 10.71 4.44 35.61
CA GLN A 180 9.93 4.10 36.79
C GLN A 180 8.46 4.49 36.63
N ILE A 181 8.18 5.73 36.19
CA ILE A 181 6.81 6.22 36.00
C ILE A 181 6.14 5.46 34.85
N GLU A 182 6.86 5.22 33.75
CA GLU A 182 6.36 4.40 32.63
C GLU A 182 5.93 3.01 33.12
N ARG A 183 6.77 2.32 33.89
CA ARG A 183 6.45 0.99 34.43
C ARG A 183 5.20 1.02 35.31
N ILE A 184 5.03 2.06 36.13
CA ILE A 184 3.83 2.24 36.96
C ILE A 184 2.60 2.40 36.07
N ARG A 185 2.66 3.22 35.02
CA ARG A 185 1.54 3.40 34.07
C ARG A 185 1.17 2.09 33.38
N GLN A 186 2.15 1.35 32.86
CA GLN A 186 1.92 0.11 32.13
C GLN A 186 1.40 -1.03 33.03
N SER A 187 1.65 -0.97 34.34
CA SER A 187 1.13 -1.96 35.30
C SER A 187 -0.33 -1.74 35.72
N ARG A 188 -0.99 -0.65 35.28
CA ARG A 188 -2.37 -0.36 35.69
C ARG A 188 -3.32 -1.39 35.05
N PRO A 189 -4.17 -2.07 35.83
CA PRO A 189 -5.15 -2.98 35.26
C PRO A 189 -6.20 -2.21 34.44
N PRO A 190 -6.88 -2.87 33.48
CA PRO A 190 -8.01 -2.29 32.79
C PRO A 190 -9.05 -1.72 33.77
N ALA A 191 -9.62 -0.56 33.45
CA ALA A 191 -10.61 0.08 34.31
C ALA A 191 -11.97 -0.65 34.32
N TYR A 192 -12.19 -1.56 33.35
CA TYR A 192 -13.46 -2.24 33.11
C TYR A 192 -13.30 -3.75 33.13
N THR A 193 -14.32 -4.43 33.64
CA THR A 193 -14.42 -5.89 33.71
C THR A 193 -15.34 -6.41 32.60
N ALA A 194 -15.16 -7.69 32.24
CA ALA A 194 -15.86 -8.34 31.13
C ALA A 194 -17.40 -8.37 31.24
N ASP A 195 -17.95 -8.18 32.43
CA ASP A 195 -19.38 -8.20 32.71
C ASP A 195 -20.08 -6.85 32.46
N TRP A 196 -19.34 -5.74 32.39
CA TRP A 196 -19.85 -4.39 32.07
C TRP A 196 -21.23 -4.09 32.68
N PRO A 197 -21.37 -4.10 34.02
CA PRO A 197 -22.66 -4.24 34.70
C PRO A 197 -23.68 -3.14 34.38
N GLU A 198 -23.24 -1.93 34.00
CA GLU A 198 -24.12 -0.83 33.58
C GLU A 198 -24.51 -0.88 32.10
N PHE A 199 -23.70 -1.52 31.25
CA PHE A 199 -23.75 -1.36 29.79
C PHE A 199 -24.10 -2.65 29.04
N LEU A 200 -23.90 -3.81 29.64
CA LEU A 200 -24.20 -5.13 29.08
C LEU A 200 -25.36 -5.80 29.82
N LEU A 201 -26.21 -6.54 29.11
CA LEU A 201 -27.25 -7.32 29.76
C LEU A 201 -26.65 -8.50 30.55
N PRO A 202 -27.21 -8.84 31.74
CA PRO A 202 -26.76 -9.98 32.55
C PRO A 202 -26.67 -11.29 31.76
N ALA A 203 -25.70 -12.15 32.10
CA ALA A 203 -25.38 -13.41 31.40
C ALA A 203 -26.57 -14.36 31.18
N ASP A 204 -27.49 -14.38 32.12
CA ASP A 204 -28.69 -15.22 32.13
C ASP A 204 -29.84 -14.67 31.27
N ARG A 205 -29.75 -13.41 30.83
CA ARG A 205 -30.77 -12.81 29.96
C ARG A 205 -30.58 -13.32 28.52
N PRO A 206 -31.63 -13.89 27.89
CA PRO A 206 -31.60 -14.28 26.49
C PRO A 206 -31.33 -13.08 25.59
N ILE A 207 -30.49 -13.28 24.57
CA ILE A 207 -30.24 -12.31 23.52
C ILE A 207 -31.10 -12.68 22.32
N ASP A 208 -31.81 -11.70 21.80
CA ASP A 208 -32.62 -11.82 20.60
C ASP A 208 -31.69 -11.69 19.38
N ALA A 209 -31.34 -12.83 18.76
CA ALA A 209 -30.36 -12.90 17.67
C ALA A 209 -30.99 -12.57 16.31
N ARG A 210 -31.34 -11.29 16.13
CA ARG A 210 -31.82 -10.74 14.86
C ARG A 210 -31.29 -9.32 14.62
N PRO A 211 -31.18 -8.88 13.35
CA PRO A 211 -30.88 -7.49 13.02
C PRO A 211 -31.93 -6.55 13.63
N SER A 212 -31.48 -5.42 14.17
CA SER A 212 -32.33 -4.45 14.87
C SER A 212 -32.55 -3.14 14.10
N ILE A 213 -31.66 -2.85 13.15
CA ILE A 213 -31.66 -1.66 12.29
C ILE A 213 -31.92 -2.07 10.84
N GLY A 214 -31.35 -3.19 10.39
CA GLY A 214 -31.50 -3.71 9.04
C GLY A 214 -30.62 -2.97 8.02
N LEU A 215 -29.35 -2.72 8.36
CA LEU A 215 -28.41 -1.95 7.52
C LEU A 215 -28.07 -2.68 6.23
N LEU A 216 -27.74 -3.98 6.31
CA LEU A 216 -27.40 -4.82 5.15
C LEU A 216 -28.51 -5.81 4.81
N PHE A 217 -29.16 -6.40 5.82
CA PHE A 217 -30.23 -7.38 5.68
C PHE A 217 -31.19 -7.32 6.87
N ASP A 218 -32.42 -7.83 6.70
CA ASP A 218 -33.44 -7.94 7.74
C ASP A 218 -33.63 -9.38 8.26
N GLU A 219 -34.61 -9.55 9.16
CA GLU A 219 -34.92 -10.85 9.77
C GLU A 219 -35.33 -11.93 8.74
N PRO A 220 -36.25 -11.66 7.78
CA PRO A 220 -36.51 -12.60 6.68
C PRO A 220 -35.28 -12.99 5.84
N GLU A 221 -34.43 -12.02 5.50
CA GLU A 221 -33.24 -12.27 4.69
C GLU A 221 -32.17 -13.07 5.45
N LEU A 222 -32.08 -12.94 6.78
CA LEU A 222 -31.17 -13.74 7.61
C LEU A 222 -31.41 -15.25 7.44
N GLU A 223 -32.66 -15.70 7.31
CA GLU A 223 -32.97 -17.11 7.04
C GLU A 223 -32.49 -17.58 5.65
N SER A 224 -32.59 -16.70 4.66
CA SER A 224 -32.03 -16.97 3.33
C SER A 224 -30.51 -17.08 3.39
N ILE A 225 -29.85 -16.16 4.12
CA ILE A 225 -28.40 -16.17 4.33
C ILE A 225 -27.95 -17.46 5.04
N ARG A 226 -28.65 -17.87 6.12
CA ARG A 226 -28.41 -19.13 6.83
C ARG A 226 -28.54 -20.34 5.90
N THR A 227 -29.46 -20.30 4.95
CA THR A 227 -29.64 -21.34 3.94
C THR A 227 -28.49 -21.34 2.94
N LYS A 228 -28.09 -20.18 2.42
CA LYS A 228 -26.95 -20.02 1.50
C LYS A 228 -25.64 -20.50 2.13
N ALA A 229 -25.40 -20.19 3.41
CA ALA A 229 -24.19 -20.58 4.12
C ALA A 229 -23.96 -22.11 4.18
N ARG A 230 -25.02 -22.91 4.04
CA ARG A 230 -24.96 -24.38 4.01
C ARG A 230 -24.65 -24.94 2.61
N HIS A 231 -24.68 -24.10 1.58
CA HIS A 231 -24.41 -24.53 0.21
C HIS A 231 -22.93 -24.91 0.04
N PRO A 232 -22.60 -26.03 -0.64
CA PRO A 232 -21.21 -26.47 -0.82
C PRO A 232 -20.29 -25.40 -1.43
N GLY A 233 -20.80 -24.60 -2.37
CA GLY A 233 -20.06 -23.54 -3.05
C GLY A 233 -19.62 -22.37 -2.15
N PHE A 234 -20.16 -22.22 -0.94
CA PHE A 234 -19.72 -21.22 0.03
C PHE A 234 -18.97 -21.83 1.23
N ARG A 235 -18.92 -23.16 1.33
CA ARG A 235 -18.50 -23.86 2.55
C ARG A 235 -17.14 -23.42 3.07
N TRP A 236 -16.12 -23.41 2.22
CA TRP A 236 -14.75 -23.08 2.62
C TRP A 236 -14.63 -21.66 3.20
N MET A 237 -15.34 -20.70 2.59
CA MET A 237 -15.36 -19.30 2.99
C MET A 237 -16.08 -19.13 4.33
N ILE A 238 -17.23 -19.79 4.50
CA ILE A 238 -17.98 -19.77 5.76
C ILE A 238 -17.19 -20.46 6.88
N GLU A 239 -16.57 -21.61 6.62
CA GLU A 239 -15.70 -22.29 7.59
C GLU A 239 -14.55 -21.38 8.04
N ARG A 240 -13.95 -20.60 7.12
CA ARG A 240 -12.91 -19.61 7.46
C ARG A 240 -13.43 -18.52 8.38
N ILE A 241 -14.56 -17.88 8.03
CA ILE A 241 -15.18 -16.80 8.81
C ILE A 241 -15.61 -17.30 10.19
N CYS A 242 -16.26 -18.46 10.27
CA CYS A 242 -16.66 -19.08 11.54
C CYS A 242 -15.44 -19.47 12.37
N THR A 243 -14.38 -20.04 11.78
CA THR A 243 -13.13 -20.37 12.49
C THR A 243 -12.51 -19.12 13.10
N GLN A 244 -12.46 -18.01 12.35
CA GLN A 244 -11.97 -16.74 12.86
C GLN A 244 -12.84 -16.24 14.02
N ALA A 245 -14.18 -16.23 13.89
CA ALA A 245 -15.08 -15.81 14.95
C ALA A 245 -14.87 -16.59 16.25
N HIS A 246 -14.79 -17.92 16.15
CA HIS A 246 -14.58 -18.79 17.30
C HIS A 246 -13.17 -18.66 17.90
N SER A 247 -12.16 -18.28 17.12
CA SER A 247 -10.81 -18.04 17.64
C SER A 247 -10.75 -16.87 18.63
N TYR A 248 -11.72 -15.94 18.56
CA TYR A 248 -11.85 -14.84 19.53
C TYR A 248 -12.53 -15.26 20.85
N ILE A 249 -13.05 -16.48 20.96
CA ILE A 249 -13.62 -16.96 22.23
C ILE A 249 -12.50 -17.02 23.28
N GLY A 250 -12.67 -16.24 24.34
CA GLY A 250 -11.67 -16.08 25.40
C GLY A 250 -10.82 -14.81 25.26
N SER A 251 -10.97 -14.06 24.17
CA SER A 251 -10.39 -12.72 24.06
C SER A 251 -10.99 -11.78 25.12
N GLU A 252 -10.14 -10.88 25.63
CA GLU A 252 -10.49 -9.83 26.57
C GLU A 252 -10.38 -8.47 25.86
N PRO A 253 -11.41 -8.03 25.11
CA PRO A 253 -11.33 -6.78 24.37
C PRO A 253 -11.09 -5.56 25.27
N GLU A 254 -11.37 -5.65 26.57
CA GLU A 254 -11.16 -4.58 27.56
C GLU A 254 -9.68 -4.21 27.73
N GLN A 255 -8.74 -5.12 27.40
CA GLN A 255 -7.30 -4.84 27.47
C GLN A 255 -6.82 -3.84 26.41
N PHE A 256 -7.61 -3.63 25.35
CA PHE A 256 -7.33 -2.71 24.24
C PHE A 256 -7.93 -1.31 24.46
N ILE A 257 -8.47 -1.03 25.65
CA ILE A 257 -8.88 0.33 26.02
C ILE A 257 -7.62 1.15 26.26
N MET A 258 -7.25 1.96 25.27
CA MET A 258 -6.03 2.77 25.24
C MET A 258 -6.34 4.26 25.12
N THR A 259 -5.28 5.08 25.13
CA THR A 259 -5.39 6.52 24.87
C THR A 259 -5.73 6.78 23.41
N SER A 260 -4.96 6.29 22.43
CA SER A 260 -5.35 6.28 21.01
C SER A 260 -6.09 4.99 20.64
N GLY A 261 -6.72 4.96 19.46
CA GLY A 261 -7.68 3.93 19.04
C GLY A 261 -7.20 2.47 19.17
N ALA A 262 -8.15 1.55 19.26
CA ALA A 262 -7.92 0.14 19.59
C ALA A 262 -7.43 -0.74 18.42
N THR A 263 -7.20 -0.16 17.24
CA THR A 263 -6.81 -0.82 15.98
C THR A 263 -5.30 -0.77 15.81
N THR A 264 -4.59 -1.91 15.83
CA THR A 264 -3.14 -1.94 15.63
C THR A 264 -2.73 -1.35 14.27
N ASN A 265 -1.85 -0.33 14.28
CA ASN A 265 -1.38 0.38 13.08
C ASN A 265 0.15 0.61 13.13
N ARG A 266 0.76 0.90 11.97
CA ARG A 266 2.17 1.34 11.80
C ARG A 266 2.63 2.50 12.72
N HIS A 267 1.74 3.29 13.31
CA HIS A 267 2.08 4.38 14.26
C HIS A 267 2.01 3.96 15.74
N HIS A 268 1.55 2.73 16.04
CA HIS A 268 1.47 2.24 17.41
C HIS A 268 2.83 1.99 18.03
N ARG A 269 2.89 2.23 19.33
CA ARG A 269 4.09 2.13 20.14
C ARG A 269 4.49 0.68 20.38
N ALA A 270 5.77 0.44 20.69
CA ALA A 270 6.27 -0.93 20.83
C ALA A 270 5.51 -1.70 21.93
N HIS A 271 5.25 -1.06 23.06
CA HIS A 271 4.51 -1.65 24.17
C HIS A 271 2.99 -1.81 23.90
N GLU A 272 2.43 -1.09 22.92
CA GLU A 272 1.04 -1.28 22.48
C GLU A 272 0.96 -2.53 21.59
N ILE A 273 1.93 -2.71 20.69
CA ILE A 273 2.07 -3.91 19.84
C ILE A 273 2.29 -5.17 20.71
N GLU A 274 3.09 -5.08 21.78
CA GLU A 274 3.36 -6.19 22.70
C GLU A 274 2.11 -6.71 23.45
N ARG A 275 1.00 -5.94 23.50
CA ARG A 275 -0.27 -6.40 24.10
C ARG A 275 -1.04 -7.39 23.22
N GLY A 276 -0.57 -7.63 21.99
CA GLY A 276 -1.14 -8.61 21.06
C GLY A 276 -1.98 -7.99 19.93
N GLU A 277 -2.45 -8.86 19.03
CA GLU A 277 -3.00 -8.49 17.72
C GLU A 277 -4.53 -8.48 17.64
N SER A 278 -5.24 -8.48 18.76
CA SER A 278 -6.70 -8.53 18.71
C SER A 278 -7.28 -7.14 18.48
N ASP A 279 -7.73 -6.90 17.24
CA ASP A 279 -8.47 -5.71 16.84
C ASP A 279 -9.96 -5.83 17.26
N PRO A 280 -10.45 -5.00 18.19
CA PRO A 280 -11.84 -5.03 18.60
C PRO A 280 -12.83 -4.75 17.45
N ALA A 281 -12.47 -3.97 16.44
CA ALA A 281 -13.37 -3.68 15.33
C ALA A 281 -13.63 -4.94 14.48
N ASN A 282 -12.60 -5.74 14.24
CA ASN A 282 -12.72 -7.07 13.64
C ASN A 282 -13.55 -8.04 14.49
N ILE A 283 -13.42 -8.02 15.83
CA ILE A 283 -14.28 -8.81 16.73
C ILE A 283 -15.75 -8.41 16.56
N VAL A 284 -16.06 -7.12 16.54
CA VAL A 284 -17.45 -6.63 16.41
C VAL A 284 -18.10 -7.18 15.15
N VAL A 285 -17.44 -7.04 13.99
CA VAL A 285 -18.01 -7.45 12.70
C VAL A 285 -18.07 -8.98 12.59
N THR A 286 -16.97 -9.67 12.88
CA THR A 286 -16.86 -11.12 12.68
C THR A 286 -17.76 -11.89 13.66
N CYS A 287 -17.67 -11.60 14.95
CA CYS A 287 -18.50 -12.27 15.97
C CYS A 287 -19.96 -11.81 15.91
N GLY A 288 -20.23 -10.56 15.53
CA GLY A 288 -21.60 -10.06 15.34
C GLY A 288 -22.30 -10.81 14.21
N PHE A 289 -21.65 -10.94 13.06
CA PHE A 289 -22.20 -11.65 11.90
C PHE A 289 -22.36 -13.15 12.17
N VAL A 290 -21.32 -13.83 12.64
CA VAL A 290 -21.38 -15.28 12.91
C VAL A 290 -22.34 -15.59 14.06
N GLY A 291 -22.40 -14.74 15.09
CA GLY A 291 -23.37 -14.86 16.17
C GLY A 291 -24.82 -14.83 15.68
N LEU A 292 -25.13 -14.01 14.67
CA LEU A 292 -26.43 -14.08 13.99
C LEU A 292 -26.55 -15.34 13.12
N LEU A 293 -25.54 -15.67 12.33
CA LEU A 293 -25.59 -16.82 11.42
C LEU A 293 -25.87 -18.13 12.16
N GLU A 294 -25.16 -18.36 13.27
CA GLU A 294 -25.22 -19.59 14.07
C GLU A 294 -26.21 -19.51 15.25
N ASN A 295 -26.80 -18.33 15.49
CA ASN A 295 -27.65 -18.06 16.64
C ASN A 295 -26.88 -18.28 17.97
N ASP A 296 -25.63 -17.83 18.03
CA ASP A 296 -24.74 -17.98 19.17
C ASP A 296 -24.71 -16.71 20.07
N PRO A 297 -25.33 -16.75 21.27
CA PRO A 297 -25.32 -15.62 22.19
C PRO A 297 -23.94 -15.30 22.77
N GLN A 298 -23.00 -16.24 22.79
CA GLN A 298 -21.64 -16.00 23.28
C GLN A 298 -20.88 -15.07 22.33
N LEU A 299 -20.96 -15.31 21.03
CA LEU A 299 -20.35 -14.45 20.01
C LEU A 299 -21.01 -13.06 19.97
N LEU A 300 -22.34 -12.98 20.09
CA LEU A 300 -23.04 -11.70 20.17
C LEU A 300 -22.64 -10.88 21.41
N ARG A 301 -22.44 -11.53 22.57
CA ARG A 301 -21.91 -10.85 23.78
C ARG A 301 -20.48 -10.38 23.59
N LEU A 302 -19.64 -11.18 22.95
CA LEU A 302 -18.25 -10.82 22.69
C LEU A 302 -18.16 -9.60 21.75
N ALA A 303 -18.98 -9.57 20.68
CA ALA A 303 -19.12 -8.40 19.82
C ALA A 303 -19.56 -7.16 20.61
N ALA A 304 -20.54 -7.30 21.52
CA ALA A 304 -20.98 -6.19 22.36
C ALA A 304 -19.90 -5.68 23.34
N ARG A 305 -19.11 -6.57 23.94
CA ARG A 305 -17.95 -6.20 24.75
C ARG A 305 -16.91 -5.43 23.93
N ALA A 306 -16.60 -5.90 22.72
CA ALA A 306 -15.68 -5.21 21.82
C ALA A 306 -16.20 -3.81 21.43
N MET A 307 -17.51 -3.65 21.18
CA MET A 307 -18.10 -2.33 20.94
C MET A 307 -17.89 -1.38 22.13
N LEU A 308 -18.08 -1.86 23.36
CA LEU A 308 -17.86 -1.07 24.57
C LEU A 308 -16.39 -0.70 24.74
N SER A 309 -15.45 -1.60 24.44
CA SER A 309 -14.02 -1.29 24.47
C SER A 309 -13.65 -0.17 23.49
N ILE A 310 -14.13 -0.23 22.25
CA ILE A 310 -13.91 0.84 21.25
C ILE A 310 -14.52 2.16 21.74
N ALA A 311 -15.74 2.12 22.28
CA ALA A 311 -16.41 3.31 22.77
C ALA A 311 -15.69 3.99 23.95
N HIS A 312 -14.96 3.23 24.77
CA HIS A 312 -14.24 3.71 25.95
C HIS A 312 -12.77 4.06 25.72
N ALA A 313 -12.18 3.77 24.55
CA ALA A 313 -10.88 4.32 24.17
C ALA A 313 -10.93 5.86 24.20
N GLU A 314 -9.89 6.55 24.68
CA GLU A 314 -9.94 8.00 24.91
C GLU A 314 -10.13 8.76 23.58
N TYR A 315 -9.33 8.41 22.58
CA TYR A 315 -9.33 8.96 21.23
C TYR A 315 -9.49 7.86 20.16
N TRP A 316 -9.89 8.26 18.95
CA TRP A 316 -10.11 7.37 17.79
C TRP A 316 -9.17 7.65 16.61
N ASP A 317 -8.24 8.58 16.75
CA ASP A 317 -7.04 8.66 15.92
C ASP A 317 -6.02 7.56 16.29
N GLU A 318 -4.96 7.47 15.50
CA GLU A 318 -4.05 6.33 15.51
C GLU A 318 -2.89 6.46 16.50
N CYS A 319 -2.55 7.66 16.96
CA CYS A 319 -1.38 7.85 17.79
C CYS A 319 -1.37 9.18 18.54
N PHE A 320 -0.55 9.25 19.60
CA PHE A 320 -0.34 10.47 20.37
C PHE A 320 0.18 11.66 19.53
N GLN A 321 0.76 11.40 18.34
CA GLN A 321 1.34 12.42 17.46
C GLN A 321 0.27 13.39 16.92
N GLU A 322 -0.98 12.95 16.78
CA GLU A 322 -2.11 13.79 16.37
C GLU A 322 -2.60 14.74 17.48
N HIS A 323 -2.28 14.44 18.73
CA HIS A 323 -2.61 15.27 19.90
C HIS A 323 -1.42 15.99 20.49
N PHE A 324 -0.25 15.83 19.89
CA PHE A 324 0.96 16.39 20.41
C PHE A 324 0.86 17.93 20.44
N PRO A 325 1.17 18.60 21.58
CA PRO A 325 0.99 20.04 21.69
C PRO A 325 1.74 20.83 20.60
N GLY A 326 0.98 21.57 19.79
CA GLY A 326 1.48 22.39 18.68
C GLY A 326 1.77 21.61 17.39
N SER A 327 1.46 20.31 17.36
CA SER A 327 1.50 19.49 16.14
C SER A 327 0.38 19.90 15.19
N THR A 328 0.72 19.95 13.92
CA THR A 328 -0.19 20.07 12.77
C THR A 328 -0.38 18.74 12.05
N PHE A 329 0.34 17.70 12.49
CA PHE A 329 0.23 16.37 11.94
C PHE A 329 -1.17 15.79 12.13
N SER A 330 -1.72 15.23 11.05
CA SER A 330 -2.84 14.31 11.14
C SER A 330 -2.65 13.18 10.14
N HIS A 331 -2.92 11.96 10.57
CA HIS A 331 -2.87 10.79 9.71
C HIS A 331 -4.15 10.61 8.87
N ARG A 332 -5.19 11.39 9.19
CA ARG A 332 -6.58 11.30 8.70
C ARG A 332 -7.44 10.32 9.49
N ALA A 333 -8.74 10.34 9.22
CA ALA A 333 -9.78 9.63 9.94
C ALA A 333 -9.82 8.11 9.70
N PHE A 334 -8.68 7.45 9.45
CA PHE A 334 -8.60 6.02 9.12
C PHE A 334 -9.20 5.13 10.22
N SER A 335 -8.71 5.23 11.45
CA SER A 335 -9.30 4.48 12.58
C SER A 335 -10.74 4.91 12.89
N ALA A 336 -11.10 6.17 12.64
CA ALA A 336 -12.45 6.68 12.92
C ALA A 336 -13.52 6.09 11.99
N PHE A 337 -13.22 5.93 10.69
CA PHE A 337 -14.19 5.36 9.76
C PHE A 337 -14.39 3.86 9.98
N ASP A 338 -13.33 3.10 10.25
CA ASP A 338 -13.42 1.66 10.56
C ASP A 338 -14.23 1.43 11.83
N ASN A 339 -13.98 2.21 12.89
CA ASN A 339 -14.75 2.13 14.13
C ASN A 339 -16.22 2.53 13.93
N CYS A 340 -16.50 3.59 13.15
CA CYS A 340 -17.88 3.94 12.81
C CYS A 340 -18.60 2.82 12.07
N TYR A 341 -17.95 2.19 11.09
CA TYR A 341 -18.52 1.09 10.33
C TYR A 341 -18.78 -0.14 11.21
N ALA A 342 -17.77 -0.57 11.97
CA ALA A 342 -17.86 -1.71 12.88
C ALA A 342 -18.97 -1.51 13.92
N LEU A 343 -19.02 -0.35 14.58
CA LEU A 343 -20.03 -0.08 15.61
C LEU A 343 -21.43 0.07 15.04
N ALA A 344 -21.59 0.58 13.81
CA ALA A 344 -22.90 0.62 13.15
C ALA A 344 -23.44 -0.80 12.89
N LEU A 345 -22.62 -1.68 12.31
CA LEU A 345 -22.99 -3.09 12.11
C LEU A 345 -23.18 -3.82 13.45
N GLY A 346 -22.33 -3.55 14.43
CA GLY A 346 -22.43 -4.13 15.77
C GLY A 346 -23.72 -3.71 16.50
N LEU A 347 -24.14 -2.45 16.37
CA LEU A 347 -25.43 -1.99 16.90
C LEU A 347 -26.59 -2.71 16.22
N ASP A 348 -26.51 -2.96 14.91
CA ASP A 348 -27.52 -3.69 14.17
C ASP A 348 -27.59 -5.16 14.63
N TRP A 349 -26.45 -5.85 14.71
CA TRP A 349 -26.38 -7.31 14.89
C TRP A 349 -26.29 -7.77 16.35
N ALA A 350 -25.54 -7.07 17.18
CA ALA A 350 -25.27 -7.43 18.58
C ALA A 350 -25.83 -6.42 19.59
N GLY A 351 -26.50 -5.35 19.12
CA GLY A 351 -27.07 -4.30 19.97
C GLY A 351 -28.12 -4.80 20.98
N ALA A 352 -28.73 -5.96 20.72
CA ALA A 352 -29.66 -6.62 21.63
C ALA A 352 -28.98 -7.13 22.93
N ALA A 353 -27.66 -7.31 22.94
CA ALA A 353 -26.90 -7.70 24.13
C ALA A 353 -26.61 -6.52 25.07
N LEU A 354 -26.77 -5.28 24.61
CA LEU A 354 -26.50 -4.05 25.38
C LEU A 354 -27.72 -3.60 26.21
N THR A 355 -27.47 -2.88 27.29
CA THR A 355 -28.51 -2.06 27.96
C THR A 355 -28.82 -0.81 27.12
N ASP A 356 -29.85 -0.05 27.48
CA ASP A 356 -30.11 1.26 26.85
C ASP A 356 -28.93 2.23 27.07
N ALA A 357 -28.30 2.18 28.24
CA ALA A 357 -27.10 2.96 28.53
C ALA A 357 -25.92 2.50 27.66
N GLY A 358 -25.75 1.18 27.48
CA GLY A 358 -24.74 0.60 26.59
C GLY A 358 -24.93 1.02 25.13
N ARG A 359 -26.16 0.97 24.61
CA ARG A 359 -26.47 1.49 23.27
C ARG A 359 -26.14 2.98 23.16
N LYS A 360 -26.54 3.77 24.16
CA LYS A 360 -26.32 5.22 24.15
C LYS A 360 -24.84 5.60 24.19
N ILE A 361 -24.00 4.91 24.96
CA ILE A 361 -22.56 5.23 25.02
C ILE A 361 -21.85 4.91 23.69
N VAL A 362 -22.24 3.81 23.01
CA VAL A 362 -21.73 3.47 21.67
C VAL A 362 -22.14 4.54 20.66
N MET A 363 -23.41 4.95 20.64
CA MET A 363 -23.90 6.02 19.77
C MET A 363 -23.20 7.37 20.05
N ASP A 364 -22.95 7.69 21.31
CA ASP A 364 -22.22 8.90 21.70
C ASP A 364 -20.76 8.86 21.24
N ALA A 365 -20.10 7.70 21.29
CA ALA A 365 -18.74 7.54 20.78
C ALA A 365 -18.68 7.74 19.26
N ILE A 366 -19.61 7.13 18.50
CA ILE A 366 -19.76 7.35 17.06
C ILE A 366 -19.89 8.85 16.76
N SER A 367 -20.76 9.55 17.49
CA SER A 367 -21.02 10.98 17.24
C SER A 367 -19.86 11.88 17.65
N LYS A 368 -19.24 11.66 18.81
CA LYS A 368 -18.25 12.58 19.40
C LYS A 368 -16.83 12.34 18.89
N LYS A 369 -16.48 11.08 18.62
CA LYS A 369 -15.12 10.65 18.26
C LYS A 369 -15.02 10.36 16.77
N GLY A 370 -15.93 9.55 16.25
CA GLY A 370 -15.91 9.12 14.85
C GLY A 370 -16.30 10.21 13.86
N LEU A 371 -17.58 10.59 13.86
CA LEU A 371 -18.12 11.56 12.90
C LEU A 371 -17.41 12.92 12.98
N THR A 372 -16.93 13.33 14.15
CA THR A 372 -16.15 14.57 14.30
C THR A 372 -14.86 14.55 13.47
N LEU A 373 -14.06 13.48 13.57
CA LEU A 373 -12.81 13.35 12.83
C LEU A 373 -13.05 13.21 11.33
N ILE A 374 -14.03 12.38 10.94
CA ILE A 374 -14.38 12.19 9.54
C ILE A 374 -14.85 13.51 8.91
N ASN A 375 -15.77 14.22 9.56
CA ASN A 375 -16.29 15.49 9.02
C ASN A 375 -15.21 16.57 8.93
N ARG A 376 -14.24 16.60 9.87
CA ARG A 376 -13.09 17.52 9.77
C ARG A 376 -12.33 17.30 8.48
N ASP A 377 -12.03 16.05 8.13
CA ASP A 377 -11.26 15.74 6.92
C ASP A 377 -12.04 16.13 5.65
N PHE A 378 -13.36 15.87 5.58
CA PHE A 378 -14.21 16.33 4.46
C PHE A 378 -14.31 17.87 4.35
N LEU A 379 -14.11 18.60 5.44
CA LEU A 379 -14.12 20.07 5.44
C LEU A 379 -12.77 20.69 5.07
N GLU A 380 -11.66 20.05 5.46
CA GLU A 380 -10.33 20.63 5.37
C GLU A 380 -9.51 20.11 4.18
N CYS A 381 -9.71 18.85 3.78
CA CYS A 381 -8.78 18.13 2.92
C CYS A 381 -9.35 17.89 1.51
N GLU A 382 -9.35 18.92 0.65
CA GLU A 382 -9.85 18.83 -0.74
C GLU A 382 -9.34 17.60 -1.51
N TYR A 383 -8.07 17.24 -1.33
CA TYR A 383 -7.46 16.14 -2.09
C TYR A 383 -8.16 14.79 -1.86
N ILE A 384 -8.86 14.57 -0.73
CA ILE A 384 -9.47 13.27 -0.43
C ILE A 384 -10.61 12.93 -1.39
N TYR A 385 -11.24 13.93 -2.00
CA TYR A 385 -12.29 13.73 -3.01
C TYR A 385 -11.74 13.14 -4.31
N HIS A 386 -10.43 13.28 -4.54
CA HIS A 386 -9.74 12.86 -5.77
C HIS A 386 -8.96 11.55 -5.60
N CYS A 387 -9.10 10.86 -4.46
CA CYS A 387 -8.43 9.60 -4.19
C CYS A 387 -9.33 8.63 -3.42
N ASN A 388 -8.78 7.46 -3.08
CA ASN A 388 -9.51 6.42 -2.37
C ASN A 388 -10.09 6.84 -1.00
N GLN A 389 -9.56 7.89 -0.37
CA GLN A 389 -9.84 8.23 1.03
C GLN A 389 -11.29 8.66 1.26
N ALA A 390 -11.89 9.47 0.38
CA ALA A 390 -13.29 9.88 0.54
C ALA A 390 -14.24 8.68 0.51
N ALA A 391 -14.01 7.69 -0.36
CA ALA A 391 -14.82 6.46 -0.39
C ALA A 391 -14.68 5.65 0.92
N CYS A 392 -13.46 5.50 1.45
CA CYS A 392 -13.23 4.87 2.75
C CYS A 392 -13.98 5.59 3.87
N PHE A 393 -13.84 6.91 3.96
CA PHE A 393 -14.41 7.69 5.04
C PHE A 393 -15.93 7.80 4.95
N ALA A 394 -16.47 7.87 3.73
CA ALA A 394 -17.90 7.85 3.46
C ALA A 394 -18.56 6.55 3.93
N GLN A 395 -17.91 5.40 3.76
CA GLN A 395 -18.41 4.10 4.26
C GLN A 395 -18.75 4.18 5.75
N GLY A 396 -17.76 4.58 6.58
CA GLY A 396 -17.97 4.70 8.03
C GLY A 396 -18.99 5.77 8.38
N ARG A 397 -18.93 6.93 7.72
CA ARG A 397 -19.85 8.06 7.96
C ARG A 397 -21.30 7.72 7.67
N ILE A 398 -21.57 7.08 6.53
CA ILE A 398 -22.92 6.68 6.11
C ILE A 398 -23.48 5.59 7.02
N ALA A 399 -22.68 4.56 7.33
CA ALA A 399 -23.08 3.51 8.27
C ALA A 399 -23.46 4.08 9.64
N ALA A 400 -22.62 4.96 10.18
CA ALA A 400 -22.85 5.64 11.45
C ALA A 400 -24.14 6.47 11.44
N LEU A 401 -24.35 7.29 10.41
CA LEU A 401 -25.54 8.15 10.32
C LEU A 401 -26.83 7.32 10.20
N LEU A 402 -26.80 6.23 9.43
CA LEU A 402 -27.91 5.28 9.35
C LEU A 402 -28.20 4.61 10.70
N ALA A 403 -27.17 4.26 11.47
CA ALA A 403 -27.36 3.67 12.80
C ALA A 403 -27.90 4.69 13.83
N LEU A 404 -27.52 5.96 13.73
CA LEU A 404 -27.91 7.01 14.69
C LEU A 404 -29.33 7.56 14.49
N ARG A 405 -29.90 7.45 13.28
CA ARG A 405 -31.12 8.19 12.89
C ARG A 405 -32.37 7.91 13.72
N SER A 406 -32.49 6.73 14.33
CA SER A 406 -33.61 6.40 15.21
C SER A 406 -33.61 7.23 16.50
N THR A 407 -32.43 7.74 16.89
CA THR A 407 -32.20 8.44 18.16
C THR A 407 -31.78 9.90 17.95
N PHE A 408 -31.13 10.22 16.83
CA PHE A 408 -30.55 11.54 16.55
C PHE A 408 -31.33 12.19 15.39
N PRO A 409 -32.25 13.14 15.67
CA PRO A 409 -33.23 13.63 14.70
C PRO A 409 -32.64 14.44 13.53
N ARG A 410 -31.34 14.77 13.56
CA ARG A 410 -30.64 15.48 12.48
C ARG A 410 -29.78 14.58 11.61
N ALA A 411 -29.69 13.28 11.92
CA ALA A 411 -28.85 12.34 11.19
C ALA A 411 -29.21 12.30 9.69
N ASP A 412 -30.50 12.34 9.34
CA ASP A 412 -30.94 12.29 7.94
C ASP A 412 -30.38 13.45 7.09
N SER A 413 -30.31 14.67 7.64
CA SER A 413 -29.73 15.81 6.90
C SER A 413 -28.23 15.68 6.66
N TRP A 414 -27.51 15.05 7.58
CA TRP A 414 -26.08 14.79 7.42
C TRP A 414 -25.83 13.58 6.52
N LEU A 415 -26.78 12.65 6.47
CA LEU A 415 -26.75 11.49 5.58
C LEU A 415 -26.92 11.94 4.12
N ASP A 416 -27.86 12.86 3.85
CA ASP A 416 -28.03 13.43 2.50
C ASP A 416 -26.76 14.15 2.03
N GLN A 417 -26.06 14.87 2.93
CA GLN A 417 -24.77 15.49 2.63
C GLN A 417 -23.69 14.44 2.34
N ALA A 418 -23.56 13.42 3.20
CA ALA A 418 -22.56 12.35 3.05
C ALA A 418 -22.78 11.55 1.75
N GLU A 419 -24.03 11.30 1.36
CA GLU A 419 -24.38 10.69 0.07
C GLU A 419 -23.93 11.58 -1.09
N GLY A 420 -24.20 12.89 -1.04
CA GLY A 420 -23.78 13.83 -2.08
C GLY A 420 -22.25 13.88 -2.25
N GLU A 421 -21.51 13.99 -1.15
CA GLU A 421 -20.04 14.06 -1.15
C GLU A 421 -19.39 12.74 -1.62
N LEU A 422 -19.98 11.58 -1.28
CA LEU A 422 -19.55 10.28 -1.84
C LEU A 422 -19.73 10.24 -3.37
N LEU A 423 -20.90 10.63 -3.86
CA LEU A 423 -21.19 10.60 -5.29
C LEU A 423 -20.31 11.60 -6.07
N GLU A 424 -20.05 12.77 -5.49
CA GLU A 424 -19.09 13.75 -6.03
C GLU A 424 -17.67 13.17 -6.09
N SER A 425 -17.19 12.52 -5.03
CA SER A 425 -15.87 11.89 -5.05
C SER A 425 -15.78 10.77 -6.09
N ILE A 426 -16.80 9.93 -6.24
CA ILE A 426 -16.84 8.90 -7.29
C ILE A 426 -16.72 9.54 -8.68
N ASP A 427 -17.45 10.64 -8.92
CA ASP A 427 -17.34 11.38 -10.18
C ASP A 427 -15.92 11.92 -10.40
N LEU A 428 -15.34 12.57 -9.39
CA LEU A 428 -14.00 13.17 -9.47
C LEU A 428 -12.88 12.14 -9.65
N VAL A 429 -13.02 10.94 -9.10
CA VAL A 429 -12.04 9.86 -9.26
C VAL A 429 -12.18 9.20 -10.62
N PHE A 430 -13.39 8.74 -10.98
CA PHE A 430 -13.59 7.88 -12.13
C PHE A 430 -13.85 8.64 -13.44
N ASN A 431 -14.19 9.93 -13.41
CA ASN A 431 -14.24 10.78 -14.61
C ASN A 431 -12.98 11.63 -14.79
N ALA A 432 -11.92 11.39 -13.99
CA ALA A 432 -10.62 12.02 -14.21
C ALA A 432 -9.93 11.51 -15.50
N THR A 433 -10.34 10.33 -15.98
CA THR A 433 -9.82 9.66 -17.18
C THR A 433 -10.96 9.23 -18.08
N ASP A 434 -10.73 9.24 -19.40
CA ASP A 434 -11.73 8.78 -20.38
C ASP A 434 -11.96 7.25 -20.33
N ASP A 435 -10.98 6.51 -19.81
CA ASP A 435 -11.05 5.06 -19.61
C ASP A 435 -11.59 4.67 -18.22
N HIS A 436 -11.96 5.67 -17.41
CA HIS A 436 -12.43 5.52 -16.04
C HIS A 436 -11.49 4.72 -15.12
N GLY A 437 -10.21 4.57 -15.48
CA GLY A 437 -9.20 3.96 -14.63
C GLY A 437 -8.80 4.88 -13.48
N GLY A 438 -8.57 4.31 -12.29
CA GLY A 438 -8.11 5.08 -11.13
C GLY A 438 -6.62 5.42 -11.21
N HIS A 439 -6.28 6.66 -10.85
CA HIS A 439 -4.91 7.18 -10.92
C HIS A 439 -3.93 6.58 -9.90
N GLU A 440 -4.42 5.83 -8.91
CA GLU A 440 -3.62 5.27 -7.80
C GLU A 440 -3.24 3.79 -8.01
N GLY A 441 -3.52 3.25 -9.21
CA GLY A 441 -3.29 1.85 -9.55
C GLY A 441 -4.42 0.91 -9.14
N PRO A 442 -4.35 -0.37 -9.54
CA PRO A 442 -5.45 -1.34 -9.38
C PRO A 442 -5.80 -1.66 -7.92
N GLY A 443 -4.82 -1.70 -7.01
CA GLY A 443 -5.06 -1.97 -5.59
C GLY A 443 -5.89 -0.88 -4.93
N TYR A 444 -5.53 0.39 -5.13
CA TYR A 444 -6.28 1.52 -4.57
C TYR A 444 -7.61 1.77 -5.29
N THR A 445 -7.68 1.51 -6.59
CA THR A 445 -8.92 1.61 -7.36
C THR A 445 -9.94 0.58 -6.86
N SER A 446 -9.54 -0.69 -6.72
CA SER A 446 -10.44 -1.72 -6.17
C SER A 446 -10.88 -1.43 -4.73
N ALA A 447 -9.96 -0.93 -3.89
CA ALA A 447 -10.32 -0.47 -2.54
C ALA A 447 -11.37 0.65 -2.60
N THR A 448 -11.21 1.64 -3.48
CA THR A 448 -12.18 2.74 -3.66
C THR A 448 -13.56 2.20 -4.04
N ILE A 449 -13.63 1.28 -5.02
CA ILE A 449 -14.88 0.67 -5.48
C ILE A 449 -15.57 -0.08 -4.36
N VAL A 450 -14.84 -0.97 -3.66
CA VAL A 450 -15.42 -1.78 -2.57
C VAL A 450 -15.98 -0.89 -1.46
N ARG A 451 -15.22 0.13 -1.04
CA ARG A 451 -15.61 1.02 0.06
C ARG A 451 -16.82 1.88 -0.32
N ALA A 452 -16.85 2.39 -1.54
CA ALA A 452 -18.01 3.10 -2.09
C ALA A 452 -19.24 2.18 -2.18
N LEU A 453 -19.08 0.95 -2.69
CA LEU A 453 -20.18 0.00 -2.84
C LEU A 453 -20.73 -0.49 -1.51
N TYR A 454 -19.90 -0.66 -0.47
CA TYR A 454 -20.41 -0.90 0.89
C TYR A 454 -21.35 0.22 1.36
N ALA A 455 -20.97 1.48 1.15
CA ALA A 455 -21.83 2.62 1.46
C ALA A 455 -23.13 2.62 0.62
N LEU A 456 -23.00 2.36 -0.69
CA LEU A 456 -24.13 2.36 -1.62
C LEU A 456 -25.09 1.19 -1.38
N VAL A 457 -24.65 0.03 -0.88
CA VAL A 457 -25.55 -1.07 -0.48
C VAL A 457 -26.48 -0.61 0.64
N MET A 458 -25.93 0.01 1.69
CA MET A 458 -26.72 0.52 2.82
C MET A 458 -27.66 1.67 2.37
N LEU A 459 -27.17 2.57 1.52
CA LEU A 459 -28.00 3.65 0.96
C LEU A 459 -29.11 3.13 0.05
N ALA A 460 -28.82 2.18 -0.84
CA ALA A 460 -29.80 1.58 -1.74
C ALA A 460 -30.94 0.97 -0.93
N ARG A 461 -30.61 0.21 0.11
CA ARG A 461 -31.60 -0.33 1.05
C ARG A 461 -32.42 0.76 1.72
N TYR A 462 -31.76 1.79 2.27
CA TYR A 462 -32.44 2.92 2.92
C TYR A 462 -33.38 3.67 1.96
N ARG A 463 -32.99 3.82 0.70
CA ARG A 463 -33.77 4.52 -0.34
C ARG A 463 -34.82 3.62 -1.02
N GLY A 464 -34.85 2.32 -0.72
CA GLY A 464 -35.74 1.35 -1.38
C GLY A 464 -35.40 1.16 -2.86
N LYS A 465 -34.11 1.19 -3.21
CA LYS A 465 -33.57 1.01 -4.57
C LYS A 465 -32.67 -0.23 -4.63
N SER A 466 -32.40 -0.71 -5.83
CA SER A 466 -31.34 -1.68 -6.08
C SER A 466 -29.95 -1.04 -6.02
N LEU A 467 -28.91 -1.85 -5.82
CA LEU A 467 -27.52 -1.38 -5.88
C LEU A 467 -27.18 -0.84 -7.28
N ALA A 468 -27.63 -1.50 -8.34
CA ALA A 468 -27.43 -1.06 -9.72
C ALA A 468 -28.04 0.33 -10.00
N GLU A 469 -29.19 0.67 -9.41
CA GLU A 469 -29.81 1.99 -9.55
C GLU A 469 -29.06 3.10 -8.81
N MET A 470 -28.34 2.77 -7.74
CA MET A 470 -27.56 3.72 -6.95
C MET A 470 -26.12 3.87 -7.43
N THR A 471 -25.61 2.90 -8.17
CA THR A 471 -24.22 2.86 -8.62
C THR A 471 -23.95 3.84 -9.77
N PRO A 472 -23.01 4.80 -9.63
CA PRO A 472 -22.66 5.71 -10.72
C PRO A 472 -22.04 4.98 -11.92
N ARG A 473 -22.41 5.40 -13.14
CA ARG A 473 -21.88 4.83 -14.39
C ARG A 473 -20.36 4.97 -14.54
N ALA A 474 -19.79 6.09 -14.09
CA ALA A 474 -18.36 6.33 -14.14
C ALA A 474 -17.58 5.23 -13.39
N MET A 475 -18.06 4.85 -12.20
CA MET A 475 -17.41 3.82 -11.39
C MET A 475 -17.41 2.44 -12.06
N ILE A 476 -18.51 2.04 -12.70
CA ILE A 476 -18.58 0.74 -13.40
C ILE A 476 -17.82 0.75 -14.74
N GLY A 477 -17.57 1.94 -15.29
CA GLY A 477 -16.77 2.15 -16.49
C GLY A 477 -15.32 1.68 -16.35
N CYS A 478 -14.80 1.54 -15.13
CA CYS A 478 -13.42 1.08 -14.88
C CYS A 478 -13.20 -0.43 -15.12
N THR A 479 -14.19 -1.17 -15.61
CA THR A 479 -14.10 -2.64 -15.73
C THR A 479 -12.91 -3.07 -16.59
N ASP A 480 -12.66 -2.42 -17.73
CA ASP A 480 -11.51 -2.75 -18.58
C ASP A 480 -10.18 -2.45 -17.88
N PHE A 481 -10.13 -1.39 -17.07
CA PHE A 481 -8.99 -1.09 -16.21
C PHE A 481 -8.74 -2.22 -15.21
N CYS A 482 -9.75 -2.62 -14.43
CA CYS A 482 -9.57 -3.67 -13.43
C CYS A 482 -9.15 -5.01 -14.03
N PHE A 483 -9.80 -5.45 -15.12
CA PHE A 483 -9.53 -6.76 -15.73
C PHE A 483 -8.17 -6.84 -16.41
N MET A 484 -7.64 -5.73 -16.92
CA MET A 484 -6.32 -5.71 -17.50
C MET A 484 -5.20 -5.87 -16.46
N PHE A 485 -5.48 -5.82 -15.16
CA PHE A 485 -4.48 -6.16 -14.15
C PHE A 485 -4.54 -7.62 -13.69
N LEU A 486 -5.52 -8.41 -14.09
CA LEU A 486 -5.55 -9.82 -13.71
C LEU A 486 -4.34 -10.59 -14.26
N SER A 487 -3.69 -11.33 -13.38
CA SER A 487 -2.58 -12.23 -13.69
C SER A 487 -3.09 -13.49 -14.41
N THR A 488 -2.22 -14.07 -15.23
CA THR A 488 -2.43 -15.38 -15.89
C THR A 488 -1.69 -16.53 -15.21
N VAL A 489 -0.92 -16.25 -14.16
CA VAL A 489 0.02 -17.19 -13.52
C VAL A 489 -0.55 -17.81 -12.25
N GLU A 490 -1.35 -17.03 -11.52
CA GLU A 490 -1.80 -17.36 -10.17
C GLU A 490 -3.32 -17.63 -10.16
N SER A 491 -3.90 -17.78 -8.96
CA SER A 491 -5.35 -18.01 -8.80
C SER A 491 -6.20 -16.85 -9.32
N ALA A 492 -7.46 -17.15 -9.65
CA ALA A 492 -8.45 -16.15 -10.03
C ALA A 492 -8.46 -14.95 -9.06
N GLY A 493 -8.40 -13.74 -9.61
CA GLY A 493 -8.39 -12.49 -8.84
C GLY A 493 -7.01 -11.95 -8.50
N GLU A 494 -5.93 -12.72 -8.69
CA GLU A 494 -4.56 -12.21 -8.53
C GLU A 494 -4.27 -11.12 -9.56
N ILE A 495 -3.57 -10.07 -9.12
CA ILE A 495 -3.27 -8.91 -9.96
C ILE A 495 -1.78 -8.66 -10.13
N LEU A 496 -1.42 -8.17 -11.31
CA LEU A 496 -0.11 -7.68 -11.66
C LEU A 496 0.22 -6.44 -10.79
N PRO A 497 1.41 -6.40 -10.16
CA PRO A 497 1.84 -5.21 -9.42
C PRO A 497 1.98 -3.99 -10.34
N TYR A 498 1.52 -2.85 -9.87
CA TYR A 498 1.70 -1.53 -10.50
C TYR A 498 1.58 -0.44 -9.45
N GLY A 499 2.61 0.40 -9.36
CA GLY A 499 2.79 1.30 -8.21
C GLY A 499 2.71 0.55 -6.88
N ASP A 500 2.03 1.13 -5.90
CA ASP A 500 1.84 0.54 -4.57
C ASP A 500 0.88 -0.67 -4.55
N SER A 501 0.40 -1.14 -5.70
CA SER A 501 -0.51 -2.28 -5.79
C SER A 501 0.24 -3.61 -5.70
N ALA A 502 -0.21 -4.50 -4.82
CA ALA A 502 0.22 -5.89 -4.76
C ALA A 502 -0.94 -6.78 -4.29
N GLY A 503 -0.94 -8.06 -4.70
CA GLY A 503 -1.82 -9.11 -4.18
C GLY A 503 -3.01 -9.44 -5.08
N THR A 504 -4.16 -9.59 -4.46
CA THR A 504 -5.38 -10.17 -5.04
C THR A 504 -6.53 -9.17 -4.93
N TYR A 505 -7.40 -9.11 -5.94
CA TYR A 505 -8.73 -8.53 -5.73
C TYR A 505 -9.51 -9.35 -4.69
N GLY A 506 -10.23 -8.65 -3.80
CA GLY A 506 -11.11 -9.30 -2.83
C GLY A 506 -12.32 -9.96 -3.50
N LEU A 507 -12.84 -11.02 -2.90
CA LEU A 507 -14.01 -11.72 -3.42
C LEU A 507 -15.25 -10.81 -3.40
N ASP A 508 -15.38 -9.97 -2.37
CA ASP A 508 -16.46 -8.99 -2.27
C ASP A 508 -16.40 -7.94 -3.38
N LEU A 509 -15.23 -7.61 -3.95
CA LEU A 509 -15.17 -6.75 -5.14
C LEU A 509 -15.94 -7.38 -6.31
N ALA A 510 -15.62 -8.65 -6.63
CA ALA A 510 -16.24 -9.34 -7.76
C ALA A 510 -17.76 -9.52 -7.54
N ALA A 511 -18.18 -9.82 -6.31
CA ALA A 511 -19.59 -9.95 -5.95
C ALA A 511 -20.36 -8.63 -5.98
N LEU A 512 -19.79 -7.55 -5.42
CA LEU A 512 -20.43 -6.24 -5.44
C LEU A 512 -20.55 -5.73 -6.87
N MET A 513 -19.50 -5.87 -7.69
CA MET A 513 -19.53 -5.46 -9.08
C MET A 513 -20.50 -6.28 -9.94
N SER A 514 -20.64 -7.59 -9.69
CA SER A 514 -21.61 -8.42 -10.43
C SER A 514 -23.07 -8.08 -10.10
N VAL A 515 -23.33 -7.47 -8.95
CA VAL A 515 -24.66 -6.96 -8.56
C VAL A 515 -24.86 -5.49 -8.98
N ALA A 516 -23.77 -4.71 -9.04
CA ALA A 516 -23.81 -3.28 -9.35
C ALA A 516 -23.85 -2.97 -10.86
N CYS A 517 -23.39 -3.88 -11.72
CA CYS A 517 -23.38 -3.70 -13.16
C CYS A 517 -23.71 -4.98 -13.96
N ASP A 518 -24.17 -4.80 -15.19
CA ASP A 518 -24.56 -5.90 -16.10
C ASP A 518 -23.38 -6.50 -16.90
N ASP A 519 -22.13 -6.26 -16.51
CA ASP A 519 -20.97 -6.86 -17.19
C ASP A 519 -20.73 -8.29 -16.68
N PRO A 520 -20.91 -9.32 -17.53
CA PRO A 520 -20.85 -10.71 -17.10
C PRO A 520 -19.43 -11.17 -16.71
N ARG A 521 -18.39 -10.37 -16.99
CA ARG A 521 -17.01 -10.67 -16.58
C ARG A 521 -16.86 -10.71 -15.07
N TRP A 522 -17.52 -9.81 -14.34
CA TRP A 522 -17.47 -9.78 -12.86
C TRP A 522 -18.07 -11.03 -12.24
N GLU A 523 -19.19 -11.49 -12.78
CA GLU A 523 -19.82 -12.74 -12.34
C GLU A 523 -18.92 -13.95 -12.65
N ARG A 524 -18.28 -14.00 -13.83
CA ARG A 524 -17.30 -15.07 -14.14
C ARG A 524 -16.10 -15.05 -13.20
N LEU A 525 -15.57 -13.86 -12.87
CA LEU A 525 -14.48 -13.72 -11.91
C LEU A 525 -14.90 -14.22 -10.52
N ARG A 526 -16.08 -13.83 -10.03
CA ARG A 526 -16.62 -14.30 -8.74
C ARG A 526 -16.74 -15.83 -8.69
N GLN A 527 -17.28 -16.43 -9.76
CA GLN A 527 -17.43 -17.89 -9.87
C GLN A 527 -16.06 -18.59 -9.89
N ALA A 528 -15.08 -18.04 -10.62
CA ALA A 528 -13.71 -18.55 -10.67
C ALA A 528 -13.06 -18.53 -9.28
N MET A 529 -13.14 -17.40 -8.58
CA MET A 529 -12.58 -17.23 -7.24
C MET A 529 -13.20 -18.19 -6.21
N LEU A 530 -14.53 -18.38 -6.25
CA LEU A 530 -15.22 -19.33 -5.37
C LEU A 530 -14.84 -20.79 -5.66
N HIS A 531 -14.69 -21.14 -6.94
CA HIS A 531 -14.32 -22.49 -7.36
C HIS A 531 -12.86 -22.83 -7.00
N GLU A 532 -11.93 -21.93 -7.30
CA GLU A 532 -10.50 -22.10 -7.01
C GLU A 532 -10.16 -21.93 -5.52
N GLN A 533 -11.12 -21.48 -4.70
CA GLN A 533 -10.90 -21.10 -3.31
C GLN A 533 -9.78 -20.06 -3.22
N ALA A 534 -9.75 -19.16 -4.20
CA ALA A 534 -8.75 -18.11 -4.31
C ALA A 534 -8.73 -17.33 -3.00
N ILE A 535 -7.54 -17.20 -2.42
CA ILE A 535 -7.38 -16.74 -1.05
C ILE A 535 -7.92 -15.30 -0.97
N PRO A 536 -9.00 -15.06 -0.21
CA PRO A 536 -9.56 -13.72 -0.11
C PRO A 536 -8.52 -12.78 0.48
N TYR A 537 -8.29 -11.67 -0.23
CA TYR A 537 -7.49 -10.54 0.22
C TYR A 537 -7.88 -10.17 1.65
N ALA A 538 -6.91 -10.12 2.55
CA ALA A 538 -7.11 -9.57 3.89
C ALA A 538 -7.06 -8.04 3.82
N SER A 539 -8.09 -7.39 3.26
CA SER A 539 -8.16 -5.92 3.35
C SER A 539 -8.55 -5.52 4.76
N GLY A 540 -7.68 -4.79 5.46
CA GLY A 540 -8.02 -3.80 6.49
C GLY A 540 -8.72 -4.30 7.77
N ASN A 541 -8.69 -3.44 8.79
CA ASN A 541 -9.47 -3.64 10.00
C ASN A 541 -10.98 -3.50 9.69
N ALA A 542 -11.82 -4.24 10.40
CA ALA A 542 -13.29 -4.21 10.31
C ALA A 542 -13.93 -4.63 8.96
N THR A 543 -13.22 -5.30 8.05
CA THR A 543 -13.80 -5.87 6.82
C THR A 543 -13.52 -7.36 6.68
N VAL A 544 -14.58 -8.17 6.70
CA VAL A 544 -14.52 -9.63 6.52
C VAL A 544 -14.86 -9.95 5.07
N ASP A 545 -13.83 -10.13 4.23
CA ASP A 545 -14.04 -10.47 2.81
C ASP A 545 -14.84 -11.78 2.67
N GLY A 546 -15.81 -11.77 1.75
CA GLY A 546 -16.78 -12.84 1.53
C GLY A 546 -18.14 -12.63 2.23
N LEU A 547 -18.23 -11.71 3.19
CA LEU A 547 -19.49 -11.41 3.89
C LEU A 547 -20.52 -10.83 2.91
N HIS A 548 -20.15 -9.86 2.07
CA HIS A 548 -21.09 -9.28 1.11
C HIS A 548 -21.40 -10.24 -0.02
N THR A 549 -20.44 -11.08 -0.40
CA THR A 549 -20.65 -12.18 -1.35
C THR A 549 -21.77 -13.09 -0.87
N LEU A 550 -21.73 -13.53 0.39
CA LEU A 550 -22.79 -14.38 0.96
C LEU A 550 -24.14 -13.64 1.03
N ILE A 551 -24.14 -12.35 1.40
CA ILE A 551 -25.38 -11.58 1.55
C ILE A 551 -26.04 -11.34 0.19
N LEU A 552 -25.29 -10.82 -0.78
CA LEU A 552 -25.82 -10.21 -2.00
C LEU A 552 -25.94 -11.18 -3.18
N THR A 553 -25.17 -12.26 -3.21
CA THR A 553 -25.11 -13.14 -4.38
C THR A 553 -25.69 -14.52 -4.14
N ASP A 554 -26.03 -15.18 -5.25
CA ASP A 554 -26.44 -16.57 -5.25
C ASP A 554 -25.23 -17.52 -5.25
N PRO A 555 -25.42 -18.77 -4.80
CA PRO A 555 -24.37 -19.77 -4.85
C PRO A 555 -23.78 -19.96 -6.25
N PRO A 556 -22.51 -20.36 -6.35
CA PRO A 556 -21.88 -20.58 -7.64
C PRO A 556 -22.55 -21.72 -8.41
N THR A 557 -22.71 -21.55 -9.73
CA THR A 557 -23.44 -22.48 -10.61
C THR A 557 -22.59 -23.12 -11.70
N ALA A 558 -21.38 -22.59 -11.96
CA ALA A 558 -20.48 -23.09 -12.99
C ALA A 558 -19.03 -22.73 -12.65
N ASP A 559 -18.08 -23.42 -13.28
CA ASP A 559 -16.67 -23.03 -13.26
C ASP A 559 -16.54 -21.72 -14.05
N GLY A 560 -16.16 -20.63 -13.38
CA GLY A 560 -15.94 -19.34 -14.02
C GLY A 560 -14.59 -19.31 -14.73
N ALA A 561 -14.56 -19.13 -16.05
CA ALA A 561 -13.34 -18.77 -16.75
C ALA A 561 -13.33 -17.26 -17.00
N VAL A 562 -12.26 -16.59 -16.59
CA VAL A 562 -12.06 -15.18 -16.89
C VAL A 562 -11.32 -15.06 -18.21
N ASP A 563 -11.97 -14.41 -19.19
CA ASP A 563 -11.37 -14.14 -20.48
C ASP A 563 -10.74 -12.75 -20.48
N LEU A 564 -9.46 -12.67 -20.82
CA LEU A 564 -8.71 -11.42 -20.92
C LEU A 564 -8.63 -11.00 -22.38
N PRO A 565 -8.81 -9.71 -22.68
CA PRO A 565 -8.72 -9.24 -24.07
C PRO A 565 -7.33 -9.51 -24.64
N HIS A 566 -7.27 -9.96 -25.90
CA HIS A 566 -6.01 -10.20 -26.61
C HIS A 566 -5.15 -8.93 -26.71
N PHE A 567 -5.80 -7.77 -26.81
CA PHE A 567 -5.18 -6.45 -26.78
C PHE A 567 -6.09 -5.46 -26.05
N CYS A 568 -5.51 -4.62 -25.19
CA CYS A 568 -6.20 -3.53 -24.51
C CYS A 568 -5.28 -2.30 -24.43
N LEU A 569 -5.81 -1.13 -24.76
CA LEU A 569 -5.14 0.16 -24.58
C LEU A 569 -6.03 1.04 -23.71
N LEU A 570 -5.50 1.50 -22.59
CA LEU A 570 -6.10 2.50 -21.71
C LEU A 570 -5.42 3.84 -21.97
N PRO A 571 -6.00 4.68 -22.84
CA PRO A 571 -5.32 5.84 -23.41
C PRO A 571 -5.17 7.01 -22.43
N SER A 572 -5.91 7.05 -21.31
CA SER A 572 -5.85 8.14 -20.33
C SER A 572 -5.04 7.74 -19.10
N THR A 573 -5.23 6.51 -18.61
CA THR A 573 -4.44 5.99 -17.49
C THR A 573 -3.01 5.61 -17.91
N GLY A 574 -2.79 5.41 -19.21
CA GLY A 574 -1.47 5.29 -19.80
C GLY A 574 -0.93 3.86 -19.75
N ILE A 575 -1.76 2.86 -20.03
CA ILE A 575 -1.36 1.45 -19.94
C ILE A 575 -1.78 0.71 -21.20
N VAL A 576 -0.94 -0.20 -21.68
CA VAL A 576 -1.27 -1.08 -22.82
C VAL A 576 -0.87 -2.51 -22.50
N ALA A 577 -1.73 -3.46 -22.85
CA ALA A 577 -1.49 -4.87 -22.60
C ALA A 577 -1.90 -5.74 -23.80
N SER A 578 -1.25 -6.89 -23.91
CA SER A 578 -1.68 -8.00 -24.76
C SER A 578 -1.69 -9.31 -23.98
N CYS A 579 -2.59 -10.21 -24.33
CA CYS A 579 -2.70 -11.56 -23.76
C CYS A 579 -3.02 -12.56 -24.87
N ARG A 580 -1.98 -13.13 -25.47
CA ARG A 580 -2.10 -13.93 -26.70
C ARG A 580 -2.08 -15.42 -26.39
N PRO A 581 -3.03 -16.22 -26.91
CA PRO A 581 -3.06 -17.65 -26.64
C PRO A 581 -1.96 -18.39 -27.41
N THR A 582 -1.40 -19.43 -26.80
CA THR A 582 -0.49 -20.38 -27.48
C THR A 582 -0.82 -21.82 -27.08
N ALA A 583 -0.19 -22.79 -27.74
CA ALA A 583 -0.34 -24.20 -27.39
C ALA A 583 0.17 -24.56 -25.97
N HIS A 584 1.04 -23.73 -25.38
CA HIS A 584 1.65 -23.96 -24.06
C HIS A 584 1.01 -23.12 -22.95
N GLY A 585 0.05 -22.25 -23.28
CA GLY A 585 -0.54 -21.27 -22.37
C GLY A 585 -0.45 -19.84 -22.92
N PRO A 586 -0.98 -18.83 -22.21
CA PRO A 586 -0.97 -17.46 -22.67
C PRO A 586 0.44 -16.86 -22.64
N VAL A 587 0.70 -15.90 -23.53
CA VAL A 587 1.83 -14.99 -23.45
C VAL A 587 1.26 -13.58 -23.28
N ARG A 588 1.51 -13.01 -22.11
CA ARG A 588 1.03 -11.69 -21.70
C ARG A 588 2.18 -10.70 -21.64
N CYS A 589 1.98 -9.52 -22.22
CA CYS A 589 2.90 -8.39 -22.10
C CYS A 589 2.12 -7.14 -21.73
N GLN A 590 2.54 -6.43 -20.69
CA GLN A 590 1.93 -5.18 -20.24
C GLN A 590 2.99 -4.10 -20.11
N LEU A 591 2.77 -2.93 -20.69
CA LEU A 591 3.67 -1.77 -20.70
C LEU A 591 3.02 -0.61 -19.94
N PHE A 592 3.80 0.00 -19.05
CA PHE A 592 3.32 1.00 -18.11
C PHE A 592 3.76 2.41 -18.46
N GLY A 593 2.78 3.31 -18.50
CA GLY A 593 2.93 4.74 -18.37
C GLY A 593 2.24 5.23 -17.10
N ALA A 594 1.67 6.44 -17.15
CA ALA A 594 0.87 6.98 -16.06
C ALA A 594 0.09 8.23 -16.50
N ALA A 595 -1.09 8.43 -15.90
CA ALA A 595 -1.76 9.72 -15.91
C ALA A 595 -0.95 10.79 -15.15
N ALA A 596 -1.20 12.07 -15.46
CA ALA A 596 -0.55 13.18 -14.76
C ALA A 596 -1.03 13.27 -13.30
N GLY A 597 -0.09 13.48 -12.37
CA GLY A 597 -0.40 13.69 -10.96
C GLY A 597 -0.98 12.48 -10.22
N GLY A 598 -0.93 11.28 -10.77
CA GLY A 598 -1.42 10.08 -10.10
C GLY A 598 -0.66 9.76 -8.81
N GLY A 599 -1.39 9.38 -7.76
CA GLY A 599 -0.84 8.99 -6.46
C GLY A 599 -0.32 7.56 -6.46
N HIS A 600 0.45 7.17 -5.44
CA HIS A 600 0.85 5.77 -5.24
C HIS A 600 1.65 5.11 -6.40
N LEU A 601 2.23 5.90 -7.29
CA LEU A 601 3.04 5.43 -8.42
C LEU A 601 4.52 5.31 -8.07
N HIS A 602 5.25 4.47 -8.81
CA HIS A 602 6.70 4.30 -8.64
C HIS A 602 7.49 5.03 -9.74
N GLN A 603 8.79 4.80 -9.85
CA GLN A 603 9.64 5.30 -10.94
C GLN A 603 9.69 4.31 -12.12
N ASP A 604 8.51 3.84 -12.52
CA ASP A 604 8.28 2.66 -13.37
C ASP A 604 7.82 3.01 -14.79
N LYS A 605 7.92 4.27 -15.23
CA LYS A 605 7.39 4.69 -16.54
C LYS A 605 8.29 4.11 -17.63
N GLY A 606 7.67 3.38 -18.56
CA GLY A 606 8.34 2.58 -19.58
C GLY A 606 8.67 1.15 -19.14
N SER A 607 8.36 0.75 -17.91
CA SER A 607 8.51 -0.62 -17.42
C SER A 607 7.49 -1.54 -18.09
N PHE A 608 7.81 -2.83 -18.19
CA PHE A 608 6.90 -3.84 -18.69
C PHE A 608 6.95 -5.14 -17.87
N ILE A 609 5.86 -5.90 -17.88
CA ILE A 609 5.75 -7.24 -17.28
C ILE A 609 5.56 -8.27 -18.40
N LEU A 610 6.17 -9.46 -18.22
CA LEU A 610 5.95 -10.64 -19.07
C LEU A 610 5.54 -11.84 -18.23
N GLU A 611 4.34 -12.36 -18.52
CA GLU A 611 3.90 -13.69 -18.06
C GLU A 611 3.81 -14.61 -19.28
N ILE A 612 4.37 -15.80 -19.15
CA ILE A 612 4.58 -16.73 -20.25
C ILE A 612 4.19 -18.13 -19.79
N PHE A 613 3.26 -18.78 -20.49
CA PHE A 613 2.84 -20.17 -20.22
C PHE A 613 2.44 -20.39 -18.75
N HIS A 614 1.69 -19.44 -18.19
CA HIS A 614 1.30 -19.42 -16.77
C HIS A 614 2.49 -19.34 -15.79
N GLU A 615 3.61 -18.73 -16.20
CA GLU A 615 4.76 -18.43 -15.34
C GLU A 615 5.16 -16.95 -15.45
N ALA A 616 5.39 -16.28 -14.32
CA ALA A 616 5.81 -14.88 -14.28
C ALA A 616 7.32 -14.77 -14.53
N VAL A 617 7.72 -14.27 -15.71
CA VAL A 617 9.12 -14.31 -16.16
C VAL A 617 9.83 -12.97 -15.98
N CYS A 618 9.21 -11.87 -16.42
CA CYS A 618 9.68 -10.51 -16.10
C CYS A 618 8.63 -9.86 -15.21
N ILE A 619 8.99 -9.59 -13.95
CA ILE A 619 8.05 -9.13 -12.93
C ILE A 619 8.28 -7.67 -12.59
N ASP A 620 7.26 -7.05 -12.02
CA ASP A 620 7.45 -5.90 -11.14
C ASP A 620 7.54 -6.39 -9.68
N ARG A 621 8.28 -5.67 -8.84
CA ARG A 621 8.51 -6.06 -7.45
C ARG A 621 7.34 -5.66 -6.54
N GLY A 622 6.46 -4.76 -6.99
CA GLY A 622 5.36 -4.25 -6.18
C GLY A 622 5.85 -3.48 -4.96
N LYS A 623 5.15 -3.64 -3.84
CA LYS A 623 5.37 -2.84 -2.63
C LYS A 623 5.51 -3.70 -1.38
N LEU A 624 6.45 -3.31 -0.52
CA LEU A 624 6.56 -3.82 0.86
C LEU A 624 5.61 -3.07 1.80
N GLY A 625 5.19 -3.72 2.89
CA GLY A 625 4.32 -3.09 3.89
C GLY A 625 4.89 -1.77 4.40
N GLY A 626 4.03 -0.77 4.68
CA GLY A 626 4.45 0.60 5.03
C GLY A 626 5.17 0.80 6.37
N SER A 627 5.49 -0.29 7.07
CA SER A 627 6.36 -0.35 8.24
C SER A 627 7.75 -0.91 7.90
N HIS A 628 7.91 -1.51 6.72
CA HIS A 628 9.14 -2.14 6.28
C HIS A 628 10.11 -1.09 5.72
N PRO A 629 11.36 -1.05 6.18
CA PRO A 629 12.34 -0.03 5.78
C PRO A 629 12.66 -0.05 4.28
N GLY A 630 12.56 -1.21 3.63
CA GLY A 630 12.78 -1.40 2.19
C GLY A 630 11.71 -0.84 1.25
N GLU A 631 10.56 -0.36 1.75
CA GLU A 631 9.48 0.21 0.92
C GLU A 631 10.00 1.30 -0.02
N ARG A 632 10.92 2.15 0.45
CA ARG A 632 11.46 3.28 -0.33
C ARG A 632 12.48 2.87 -1.39
N VAL A 633 13.05 1.66 -1.29
CA VAL A 633 13.97 1.14 -2.30
C VAL A 633 13.19 0.66 -3.51
N LEU A 634 12.07 -0.06 -3.29
CA LEU A 634 11.30 -0.67 -4.37
C LEU A 634 10.69 0.32 -5.36
N VAL A 635 10.51 1.58 -4.97
CA VAL A 635 9.93 2.61 -5.84
C VAL A 635 10.93 3.20 -6.84
N GLU A 636 12.22 2.87 -6.75
CA GLU A 636 13.28 3.46 -7.55
C GLU A 636 13.38 2.86 -8.97
N ALA A 637 13.76 3.67 -9.96
CA ALA A 637 13.72 3.26 -11.36
C ALA A 637 14.48 1.96 -11.66
N HIS A 638 15.64 1.78 -11.03
CA HIS A 638 16.50 0.62 -11.24
C HIS A 638 15.94 -0.70 -10.69
N MET A 639 14.83 -0.64 -9.93
CA MET A 639 14.08 -1.78 -9.39
C MET A 639 12.95 -2.25 -10.32
N HIS A 640 12.77 -1.61 -11.47
CA HIS A 640 11.75 -1.91 -12.48
C HIS A 640 12.37 -2.27 -13.84
N ASN A 641 11.58 -2.87 -14.74
CA ASN A 641 12.03 -3.32 -16.08
C ASN A 641 12.16 -2.15 -17.08
N VAL A 642 12.90 -1.11 -16.71
CA VAL A 642 13.09 0.13 -17.49
C VAL A 642 14.47 0.18 -18.15
N LEU A 643 14.65 1.14 -19.07
CA LEU A 643 15.98 1.62 -19.44
C LEU A 643 16.27 2.90 -18.65
N SER A 644 17.38 2.93 -17.92
CA SER A 644 17.82 4.09 -17.13
C SER A 644 19.14 4.65 -17.66
N PRO A 645 19.48 5.92 -17.40
CA PRO A 645 20.84 6.41 -17.65
C PRO A 645 21.83 5.64 -16.77
N ALA A 646 22.99 5.29 -17.33
CA ALA A 646 24.06 4.67 -16.55
C ALA A 646 24.47 5.57 -15.39
N LYS A 647 24.70 4.96 -14.22
CA LYS A 647 25.10 5.62 -12.97
C LYS A 647 26.41 6.41 -13.17
N THR A 648 26.43 7.71 -12.82
CA THR A 648 27.61 8.61 -12.98
C THR A 648 28.23 9.06 -11.65
N GLY A 649 27.69 8.62 -10.52
CA GLY A 649 28.16 8.91 -9.17
C GLY A 649 27.60 7.89 -8.19
N ASP A 650 27.43 8.26 -6.92
CA ASP A 650 27.04 7.27 -5.89
C ASP A 650 25.55 6.90 -5.93
N ARG A 651 24.71 7.67 -6.65
CA ARG A 651 23.27 7.44 -6.75
C ARG A 651 22.77 7.11 -8.16
N HIS A 652 21.73 6.30 -8.24
CA HIS A 652 20.96 6.05 -9.46
C HIS A 652 20.15 7.29 -9.86
N GLU A 653 19.95 7.48 -11.17
CA GLU A 653 19.05 8.51 -11.68
C GLU A 653 17.60 8.15 -11.41
N ALA A 654 16.78 9.17 -11.19
CA ALA A 654 15.39 9.00 -10.77
C ALA A 654 14.39 9.54 -11.79
N GLN A 655 13.22 8.94 -11.81
CA GLN A 655 12.03 9.48 -12.49
C GLN A 655 11.17 10.28 -11.50
N HIS A 656 10.39 11.23 -12.01
CA HIS A 656 9.26 11.83 -11.30
C HIS A 656 8.19 10.76 -11.06
N MET A 657 8.05 10.30 -9.81
CA MET A 657 6.99 9.34 -9.42
C MET A 657 5.60 9.84 -9.80
N HIS A 658 5.33 11.12 -9.57
CA HIS A 658 4.11 11.83 -9.94
C HIS A 658 4.38 12.72 -11.15
N PRO A 659 4.19 12.24 -12.39
CA PRO A 659 4.57 13.00 -13.57
C PRO A 659 3.66 14.23 -13.71
N HIS A 660 4.25 15.38 -14.07
CA HIS A 660 3.50 16.63 -14.26
C HIS A 660 2.61 16.65 -15.52
N GLN A 661 2.92 15.75 -16.46
CA GLN A 661 2.23 15.57 -17.73
C GLN A 661 2.07 14.07 -17.96
N PRO A 662 1.00 13.63 -18.62
CA PRO A 662 0.70 12.22 -18.75
C PRO A 662 1.74 11.53 -19.64
N ILE A 663 2.10 10.30 -19.27
CA ILE A 663 3.03 9.44 -19.99
C ILE A 663 2.18 8.33 -20.61
N LEU A 664 1.82 8.48 -21.87
CA LEU A 664 0.79 7.66 -22.52
C LEU A 664 1.42 6.79 -23.62
N PRO A 665 1.22 5.46 -23.59
CA PRO A 665 1.61 4.61 -24.68
C PRO A 665 0.64 4.76 -25.86
N THR A 666 1.13 4.42 -27.04
CA THR A 666 0.33 4.18 -28.25
C THR A 666 0.58 2.74 -28.69
N GLY A 667 -0.39 2.11 -29.35
CA GLY A 667 -0.16 0.76 -29.85
C GLY A 667 -1.37 0.12 -30.51
N HIS A 668 -1.14 -1.05 -31.07
CA HIS A 668 -2.15 -1.95 -31.63
C HIS A 668 -1.70 -3.40 -31.46
N GLY A 669 -2.65 -4.33 -31.54
CA GLY A 669 -2.37 -5.75 -31.44
C GLY A 669 -3.62 -6.60 -31.63
N ASP A 670 -3.40 -7.91 -31.69
CA ASP A 670 -4.42 -8.93 -31.83
C ASP A 670 -3.94 -10.24 -31.16
N GLU A 671 -4.54 -11.38 -31.53
CA GLU A 671 -4.17 -12.70 -31.03
C GLU A 671 -2.74 -13.14 -31.40
N THR A 672 -2.09 -12.45 -32.33
CA THR A 672 -0.75 -12.78 -32.84
C THR A 672 0.25 -11.64 -32.60
N ILE A 673 -0.10 -10.41 -32.97
CA ILE A 673 0.83 -9.26 -32.98
C ILE A 673 0.61 -8.36 -31.77
N PHE A 674 1.70 -7.77 -31.27
CA PHE A 674 1.67 -6.68 -30.31
C PHE A 674 2.70 -5.63 -30.70
N ASP A 675 2.27 -4.37 -30.85
CA ASP A 675 3.14 -3.24 -31.17
C ASP A 675 2.74 -2.04 -30.32
N ALA A 676 3.60 -1.65 -29.38
CA ALA A 676 3.37 -0.53 -28.48
C ALA A 676 4.60 0.36 -28.38
N SER A 677 4.40 1.66 -28.24
CA SER A 677 5.47 2.64 -28.02
C SER A 677 5.10 3.69 -26.98
N ILE A 678 6.07 4.14 -26.20
CA ILE A 678 5.92 5.12 -25.13
C ILE A 678 7.12 6.07 -25.08
N ASP A 679 6.86 7.37 -24.92
CA ASP A 679 7.88 8.39 -24.71
C ASP A 679 7.96 8.72 -23.21
N THR A 680 9.11 8.44 -22.60
CA THR A 680 9.33 8.66 -21.17
C THR A 680 10.31 9.81 -20.90
N THR A 681 10.71 10.56 -21.93
CA THR A 681 11.73 11.62 -21.85
C THR A 681 11.44 12.61 -20.72
N SER A 682 10.17 13.02 -20.59
CA SER A 682 9.75 14.08 -19.67
C SER A 682 9.72 13.69 -18.21
N VAL A 683 9.81 12.39 -17.89
CA VAL A 683 9.72 11.90 -16.51
C VAL A 683 11.08 11.85 -15.80
N TRP A 684 12.20 11.90 -16.53
CA TRP A 684 13.52 11.82 -15.92
C TRP A 684 13.93 13.13 -15.23
N ILE A 685 14.24 13.05 -13.94
CA ILE A 685 14.61 14.21 -13.12
C ILE A 685 15.94 14.78 -13.61
N GLY A 686 16.01 16.10 -13.75
CA GLY A 686 17.21 16.77 -14.29
C GLY A 686 17.40 16.59 -15.80
N LEU A 687 16.44 15.91 -16.48
CA LEU A 687 16.43 15.65 -17.92
C LEU A 687 17.76 15.07 -18.48
N PRO A 688 18.30 13.98 -17.89
CA PRO A 688 19.51 13.34 -18.39
C PRO A 688 19.34 12.85 -19.84
N PHE A 689 18.13 12.43 -20.21
CA PHE A 689 17.76 12.14 -21.60
C PHE A 689 17.25 13.39 -22.31
N ARG A 690 17.77 13.64 -23.52
CA ARG A 690 17.13 14.54 -24.50
C ARG A 690 16.00 13.86 -25.25
N LYS A 691 16.07 12.53 -25.37
CA LYS A 691 15.04 11.65 -25.95
C LYS A 691 15.16 10.29 -25.29
N HIS A 692 14.02 9.70 -24.92
CA HIS A 692 13.89 8.32 -24.52
C HIS A 692 12.52 7.80 -24.93
N ILE A 693 12.50 7.07 -26.05
CA ILE A 693 11.31 6.43 -26.58
C ILE A 693 11.54 4.93 -26.59
N ARG A 694 10.64 4.17 -25.97
CA ARG A 694 10.61 2.71 -26.01
C ARG A 694 9.56 2.25 -26.99
N ARG A 695 9.86 1.19 -27.73
CA ARG A 695 8.89 0.41 -28.51
C ARG A 695 9.05 -1.07 -28.20
N ILE A 696 7.95 -1.75 -27.93
CA ILE A 696 7.89 -3.20 -27.82
C ILE A 696 7.11 -3.71 -29.02
N TYR A 697 7.82 -4.40 -29.93
CA TYR A 697 7.22 -5.04 -31.10
C TYR A 697 7.35 -6.55 -30.99
N SER A 698 6.24 -7.26 -31.16
CA SER A 698 6.18 -8.71 -31.10
C SER A 698 5.32 -9.19 -32.27
N PRO A 699 5.95 -9.67 -33.36
CA PRO A 699 5.22 -10.14 -34.54
C PRO A 699 4.45 -11.44 -34.29
N GLU A 700 4.83 -12.18 -33.24
CA GLU A 700 4.17 -13.38 -32.77
C GLU A 700 4.51 -13.62 -31.29
N PRO A 701 3.73 -14.41 -30.53
CA PRO A 701 3.94 -14.60 -29.10
C PRO A 701 5.32 -15.12 -28.69
N SER A 702 6.05 -15.76 -29.60
CA SER A 702 7.36 -16.37 -29.31
C SER A 702 8.56 -15.40 -29.42
N LEU A 703 8.34 -14.16 -29.88
CA LEU A 703 9.41 -13.24 -30.23
C LEU A 703 9.05 -11.78 -29.93
N PHE A 704 9.94 -11.06 -29.24
CA PHE A 704 9.82 -9.64 -28.92
C PHE A 704 11.09 -8.89 -29.29
N PHE A 705 10.91 -7.65 -29.73
CA PHE A 705 11.93 -6.64 -29.95
C PHE A 705 11.62 -5.47 -29.03
N VAL A 706 12.46 -5.26 -28.00
CA VAL A 706 12.40 -4.09 -27.13
C VAL A 706 13.41 -3.08 -27.67
N ASP A 707 12.91 -2.03 -28.29
CA ASP A 707 13.67 -1.02 -29.01
C ASP A 707 13.62 0.32 -28.27
N ASP A 708 14.75 0.69 -27.69
CA ASP A 708 14.91 1.95 -26.97
C ASP A 708 15.73 2.94 -27.82
N ALA A 709 15.07 4.00 -28.28
CA ALA A 709 15.71 5.12 -28.98
C ALA A 709 16.05 6.24 -27.99
N VAL A 710 17.34 6.46 -27.74
CA VAL A 710 17.82 7.39 -26.72
C VAL A 710 18.81 8.43 -27.24
N SER A 711 18.78 9.62 -26.63
CA SER A 711 19.80 10.64 -26.85
C SER A 711 20.13 11.38 -25.55
N PHE A 712 21.37 11.83 -25.43
CA PHE A 712 21.93 12.54 -24.29
C PHE A 712 22.56 13.86 -24.75
N GLU A 713 22.64 14.82 -23.83
CA GLU A 713 23.40 16.05 -24.08
C GLU A 713 24.92 15.81 -24.16
N HIS A 714 25.42 14.85 -23.39
CA HIS A 714 26.81 14.47 -23.30
C HIS A 714 26.94 12.94 -23.38
N ALA A 715 28.09 12.44 -23.84
CA ALA A 715 28.30 11.01 -23.98
C ALA A 715 28.07 10.29 -22.63
N ARG A 716 27.09 9.40 -22.59
CA ARG A 716 26.68 8.63 -21.40
C ARG A 716 26.22 7.23 -21.84
N GLY A 717 26.32 6.25 -20.94
CA GLY A 717 25.72 4.93 -21.16
C GLY A 717 24.26 4.88 -20.71
N ALA A 718 23.53 3.83 -21.10
CA ALA A 718 22.21 3.51 -20.57
C ALA A 718 22.18 2.05 -20.08
N THR A 719 21.48 1.78 -19.00
CA THR A 719 21.36 0.46 -18.37
C THR A 719 19.95 -0.08 -18.57
N PHE A 720 19.85 -1.26 -19.17
CA PHE A 720 18.61 -2.01 -19.39
C PHE A 720 18.41 -3.00 -18.24
N HIS A 721 17.28 -2.90 -17.56
CA HIS A 721 16.96 -3.68 -16.35
C HIS A 721 15.89 -4.74 -16.65
N LEU A 722 16.10 -5.97 -16.15
CA LEU A 722 15.06 -7.02 -16.07
C LEU A 722 15.07 -7.67 -14.68
N HIS A 723 13.89 -7.85 -14.09
CA HIS A 723 13.70 -8.45 -12.77
C HIS A 723 12.86 -9.72 -12.85
N THR A 724 13.25 -10.74 -12.11
CA THR A 724 12.64 -12.07 -12.17
C THR A 724 12.83 -12.84 -10.87
N ARG A 725 11.90 -13.74 -10.51
CA ARG A 725 12.11 -14.72 -9.43
C ARG A 725 12.92 -15.94 -9.90
N LEU A 726 13.15 -16.05 -11.22
CA LEU A 726 13.77 -17.20 -11.86
C LEU A 726 15.30 -17.05 -11.92
N PRO A 727 16.07 -18.15 -11.94
CA PRO A 727 17.51 -18.10 -12.10
C PRO A 727 17.92 -17.53 -13.46
N ILE A 728 19.02 -16.78 -13.48
CA ILE A 728 19.60 -16.17 -14.69
C ILE A 728 20.95 -16.84 -14.99
N LYS A 729 21.14 -17.26 -16.24
CA LYS A 729 22.41 -17.81 -16.74
C LYS A 729 22.90 -16.95 -17.90
N SER A 730 24.22 -16.76 -18.01
CA SER A 730 24.86 -16.19 -19.19
C SER A 730 25.41 -17.30 -20.09
N ASP A 731 25.24 -17.16 -21.40
CA ASP A 731 25.75 -18.07 -22.42
C ASP A 731 26.08 -17.30 -23.70
N ASP A 732 27.37 -17.24 -24.07
CA ASP A 732 27.86 -16.65 -25.33
C ASP A 732 27.24 -15.29 -25.72
N GLY A 733 27.24 -14.33 -24.77
CA GLY A 733 26.69 -12.98 -25.00
C GLY A 733 25.16 -12.89 -24.93
N ARG A 734 24.47 -13.97 -24.58
CA ARG A 734 23.03 -14.04 -24.29
C ARG A 734 22.80 -14.33 -22.81
N PHE A 735 21.58 -14.06 -22.35
CA PHE A 735 21.13 -14.41 -21.02
C PHE A 735 19.88 -15.28 -21.10
N VAL A 736 19.78 -16.28 -20.24
CA VAL A 736 18.61 -17.16 -20.14
C VAL A 736 18.02 -16.99 -18.76
N ILE A 737 16.80 -16.49 -18.70
CA ILE A 737 15.95 -16.49 -17.51
C ILE A 737 15.17 -17.82 -17.57
N GLY A 738 15.55 -18.78 -16.73
CA GLY A 738 15.11 -20.17 -16.86
C GLY A 738 14.04 -20.56 -15.84
N GLY A 739 12.87 -20.95 -16.32
CA GLY A 739 11.69 -21.29 -15.52
C GLY A 739 11.33 -22.77 -15.49
N GLY A 740 10.20 -23.09 -14.87
CA GLY A 740 9.62 -24.43 -14.85
C GLY A 740 8.73 -24.71 -16.07
N GLN A 741 8.14 -23.66 -16.66
CA GLN A 741 7.24 -23.75 -17.82
C GLN A 741 7.85 -23.09 -19.05
N ALA A 742 8.55 -21.97 -18.86
CA ALA A 742 9.13 -21.19 -19.94
C ALA A 742 10.57 -20.78 -19.66
N ASP A 743 11.36 -20.68 -20.72
CA ASP A 743 12.64 -19.97 -20.72
C ASP A 743 12.50 -18.69 -21.56
N LEU A 744 13.08 -17.59 -21.07
CA LEU A 744 13.23 -16.34 -21.83
C LEU A 744 14.70 -16.13 -22.17
N ILE A 745 14.99 -16.15 -23.47
CA ILE A 745 16.33 -15.92 -24.01
C ILE A 745 16.44 -14.44 -24.38
N VAL A 746 17.34 -13.75 -23.70
CA VAL A 746 17.59 -12.31 -23.84
C VAL A 746 18.87 -12.11 -24.65
N THR A 747 18.75 -11.50 -25.81
CA THR A 747 19.87 -11.20 -26.72
C THR A 747 20.00 -9.69 -26.94
N PRO A 748 21.04 -9.03 -26.41
CA PRO A 748 21.31 -7.63 -26.72
C PRO A 748 21.86 -7.52 -28.16
N ALA A 749 21.13 -6.86 -29.06
CA ALA A 749 21.57 -6.60 -30.44
C ALA A 749 22.40 -5.30 -30.57
N TRP A 750 23.18 -4.99 -29.53
CA TRP A 750 23.93 -3.75 -29.36
C TRP A 750 25.17 -3.99 -28.49
N ASP A 751 26.12 -3.06 -28.51
CA ASP A 751 27.39 -3.20 -27.80
C ASP A 751 27.23 -2.98 -26.28
N VAL A 752 27.31 -4.09 -25.54
CA VAL A 752 27.25 -4.11 -24.07
C VAL A 752 28.64 -3.85 -23.48
N SER A 753 28.79 -2.77 -22.72
CA SER A 753 30.05 -2.46 -22.02
C SER A 753 30.19 -3.21 -20.70
N ALA A 754 29.07 -3.50 -20.03
CA ALA A 754 29.03 -4.24 -18.78
C ALA A 754 27.67 -4.96 -18.65
N ALA A 755 27.68 -6.17 -18.09
CA ALA A 755 26.48 -6.88 -17.74
C ALA A 755 26.64 -7.53 -16.36
N GLU A 756 25.62 -7.40 -15.53
CA GLU A 756 25.56 -7.95 -14.18
C GLU A 756 24.26 -8.72 -14.02
N HIS A 757 24.31 -9.87 -13.37
CA HIS A 757 23.11 -10.60 -13.02
C HIS A 757 23.24 -11.40 -11.73
N GLY A 758 22.16 -11.51 -10.97
CA GLY A 758 22.12 -12.26 -9.72
C GLY A 758 21.03 -11.76 -8.77
N PRO A 759 21.00 -12.29 -7.54
CA PRO A 759 20.08 -11.80 -6.51
C PRO A 759 20.30 -10.33 -6.23
N ASP A 760 19.23 -9.57 -6.26
CA ASP A 760 19.19 -8.13 -6.00
C ASP A 760 17.89 -7.84 -5.25
N PHE A 761 18.00 -7.68 -3.93
CA PHE A 761 16.89 -7.33 -3.05
C PHE A 761 15.70 -8.32 -3.09
N ILE A 762 14.51 -7.86 -2.69
CA ILE A 762 13.28 -8.65 -2.53
C ILE A 762 12.11 -8.05 -3.32
N ASP A 763 10.98 -8.75 -3.39
CA ASP A 763 9.68 -8.24 -3.83
C ASP A 763 8.76 -7.88 -2.65
N GLY A 764 7.55 -7.42 -2.95
CA GLY A 764 6.53 -7.07 -1.95
C GLY A 764 6.05 -8.23 -1.06
N ASN A 765 6.33 -9.48 -1.44
CA ASN A 765 6.09 -10.68 -0.64
C ASN A 765 7.36 -11.16 0.08
N GLU A 766 8.38 -10.30 0.16
CA GLU A 766 9.69 -10.56 0.78
C GLU A 766 10.45 -11.74 0.15
N ARG A 767 10.14 -12.09 -1.11
CA ARG A 767 10.85 -13.14 -1.84
C ARG A 767 12.07 -12.55 -2.55
N PRO A 768 13.23 -13.24 -2.55
CA PRO A 768 14.39 -12.79 -3.32
C PRO A 768 14.07 -12.63 -4.80
N VAL A 769 14.59 -11.57 -5.41
CA VAL A 769 14.45 -11.28 -6.84
C VAL A 769 15.82 -11.27 -7.48
N ASN A 770 15.97 -11.88 -8.65
CA ASN A 770 17.15 -11.74 -9.48
C ASN A 770 16.98 -10.55 -10.43
N HIS A 771 18.08 -9.85 -10.67
CA HIS A 771 18.18 -8.72 -11.59
C HIS A 771 19.18 -9.04 -12.69
N LEU A 772 18.87 -8.64 -13.92
CA LEU A 772 19.79 -8.54 -15.04
C LEU A 772 19.91 -7.07 -15.43
N ALA A 773 21.12 -6.53 -15.34
CA ALA A 773 21.47 -5.19 -15.77
C ALA A 773 22.47 -5.26 -16.93
N MET A 774 22.13 -4.70 -18.08
CA MET A 774 23.04 -4.59 -19.23
C MET A 774 23.28 -3.12 -19.54
N THR A 775 24.53 -2.67 -19.56
CA THR A 775 24.89 -1.26 -19.79
C THR A 775 25.54 -1.07 -21.15
N SER A 776 25.08 -0.06 -21.89
CA SER A 776 25.60 0.31 -23.21
C SER A 776 26.96 1.01 -23.11
N VAL A 777 27.75 0.89 -24.18
CA VAL A 777 28.88 1.80 -24.39
C VAL A 777 28.40 3.27 -24.36
N PRO A 778 29.18 4.20 -23.78
CA PRO A 778 28.79 5.60 -23.74
C PRO A 778 28.65 6.22 -25.13
N GLY A 779 27.55 6.94 -25.36
CA GLY A 779 27.26 7.62 -26.62
C GLY A 779 26.37 8.85 -26.41
N THR A 780 26.12 9.59 -27.49
CA THR A 780 25.21 10.76 -27.47
C THR A 780 23.86 10.44 -28.10
N ASP A 781 23.85 9.61 -29.14
CA ASP A 781 22.65 9.13 -29.80
C ASP A 781 22.85 7.64 -30.09
N TYR A 782 21.95 6.80 -29.59
CA TYR A 782 22.00 5.36 -29.85
C TYR A 782 20.63 4.72 -29.75
N ARG A 783 20.49 3.56 -30.41
CA ARG A 783 19.27 2.76 -30.45
C ARG A 783 19.63 1.37 -29.96
N LEU A 784 19.00 0.95 -28.86
CA LEU A 784 19.28 -0.32 -28.20
C LEU A 784 18.11 -1.26 -28.46
N VAL A 785 18.34 -2.30 -29.26
CA VAL A 785 17.33 -3.34 -29.47
C VAL A 785 17.70 -4.60 -28.70
N THR A 786 16.88 -4.96 -27.72
CA THR A 786 17.00 -6.21 -26.99
C THR A 786 15.96 -7.19 -27.52
N VAL A 787 16.41 -8.32 -28.05
CA VAL A 787 15.53 -9.38 -28.55
C VAL A 787 15.21 -10.34 -27.41
N LEU A 788 13.93 -10.59 -27.18
CA LEU A 788 13.46 -11.58 -26.21
C LEU A 788 12.78 -12.73 -26.97
N GLU A 789 13.34 -13.93 -26.86
CA GLU A 789 12.76 -15.15 -27.41
C GLU A 789 12.12 -15.97 -26.28
N VAL A 790 10.91 -16.44 -26.53
CA VAL A 790 10.13 -17.26 -25.62
C VAL A 790 10.11 -18.70 -26.12
N VAL A 791 10.53 -19.63 -25.27
CA VAL A 791 10.51 -21.08 -25.56
C VAL A 791 10.00 -21.89 -24.36
N PRO A 792 9.45 -23.09 -24.56
CA PRO A 792 9.16 -23.99 -23.46
C PRO A 792 10.43 -24.32 -22.65
N ALA A 793 10.30 -24.46 -21.33
CA ALA A 793 11.42 -24.69 -20.44
C ALA A 793 12.32 -25.86 -20.88
N GLY A 794 13.64 -25.62 -20.88
CA GLY A 794 14.65 -26.62 -21.23
C GLY A 794 14.76 -26.94 -22.72
N THR A 795 14.07 -26.19 -23.59
CA THR A 795 14.19 -26.35 -25.04
C THR A 795 15.23 -25.39 -25.63
N ALA A 796 15.81 -25.76 -26.77
CA ALA A 796 16.77 -24.91 -27.46
C ALA A 796 16.07 -23.72 -28.12
N SER A 797 16.81 -22.62 -28.30
CA SER A 797 16.42 -21.49 -29.15
C SER A 797 15.90 -21.99 -30.49
N THR A 798 14.69 -21.55 -30.83
CA THR A 798 14.02 -21.82 -32.10
C THR A 798 14.34 -20.74 -33.14
N TRP A 799 14.76 -19.57 -32.69
CA TRP A 799 15.10 -18.42 -33.53
C TRP A 799 16.61 -18.25 -33.69
N THR A 800 17.09 -18.23 -34.94
CA THR A 800 18.43 -17.73 -35.24
C THR A 800 18.35 -16.21 -35.37
N ILE A 801 18.97 -15.49 -34.42
CA ILE A 801 19.04 -14.03 -34.41
C ILE A 801 20.37 -13.58 -35.02
N ASP A 802 20.29 -12.82 -36.12
CA ASP A 802 21.42 -12.17 -36.78
C ASP A 802 21.40 -10.67 -36.47
N CYS A 803 22.38 -10.24 -35.67
CA CYS A 803 22.59 -8.84 -35.27
C CYS A 803 23.82 -8.22 -35.97
N SER A 804 24.38 -8.86 -37.01
CA SER A 804 25.61 -8.39 -37.66
C SER A 804 25.46 -7.02 -38.34
N GLN A 805 24.22 -6.64 -38.66
CA GLN A 805 23.84 -5.33 -39.16
C GLN A 805 22.96 -4.65 -38.10
N HIS A 806 23.52 -3.82 -37.22
CA HIS A 806 22.75 -3.16 -36.14
C HIS A 806 21.52 -2.37 -36.62
N GLU A 807 21.48 -1.98 -37.90
CA GLU A 807 20.32 -1.33 -38.54
C GLU A 807 19.16 -2.29 -38.87
N VAL A 808 19.45 -3.59 -39.04
CA VAL A 808 18.48 -4.61 -39.43
C VAL A 808 18.76 -5.91 -38.67
N ILE A 809 17.88 -6.21 -37.73
CA ILE A 809 17.93 -7.48 -36.98
C ILE A 809 17.08 -8.49 -37.72
N VAL A 810 17.66 -9.65 -38.02
CA VAL A 810 16.97 -10.72 -38.74
C VAL A 810 16.79 -11.92 -37.83
N ALA A 811 15.54 -12.27 -37.54
CA ALA A 811 15.17 -13.46 -36.79
C ALA A 811 14.61 -14.53 -37.74
N ARG A 812 15.19 -15.73 -37.73
CA ARG A 812 14.78 -16.85 -38.60
C ARG A 812 14.37 -18.09 -37.82
N ARG A 813 13.24 -18.71 -38.19
CA ARG A 813 12.79 -20.02 -37.71
C ARG A 813 12.17 -20.80 -38.87
N GLY A 814 12.91 -21.79 -39.40
CA GLY A 814 12.50 -22.51 -40.61
C GLY A 814 12.41 -21.56 -41.82
N GLU A 815 11.26 -21.53 -42.49
CA GLU A 815 10.98 -20.59 -43.60
C GLU A 815 10.48 -19.22 -43.13
N CYS A 816 10.20 -19.05 -41.83
CA CYS A 816 9.75 -17.78 -41.27
C CYS A 816 10.96 -16.85 -41.03
N GLU A 817 10.88 -15.63 -41.54
CA GLU A 817 11.89 -14.58 -41.36
C GLU A 817 11.20 -13.28 -40.96
N HIS A 818 11.57 -12.74 -39.79
CA HIS A 818 11.19 -11.40 -39.36
C HIS A 818 12.39 -10.48 -39.50
N ARG A 819 12.20 -9.36 -40.21
CA ARG A 819 13.21 -8.30 -40.34
C ARG A 819 12.76 -7.09 -39.54
N TYR A 820 13.44 -6.81 -38.45
CA TYR A 820 13.21 -5.61 -37.67
C TYR A 820 14.18 -4.52 -38.12
N ARG A 821 13.65 -3.42 -38.64
CA ARG A 821 14.44 -2.24 -38.99
C ARG A 821 14.39 -1.24 -37.85
N THR A 822 15.54 -0.74 -37.47
CA THR A 822 15.68 0.34 -36.48
C THR A 822 15.52 1.72 -37.09
N GLU A 823 14.83 1.84 -38.23
CA GLU A 823 14.43 3.09 -38.90
C GLU A 823 13.01 3.02 -39.45
#